data_AF-A0A812RPH6-F1
#
_entry.id   AF-A0A812RPH6-F1
#
_cell.length_a   1.000
_cell.length_b   1.000
_cell.length_c   1.000
_cell.angle_alpha   90.00
_cell.angle_beta   90.00
_cell.angle_gamma   90.00
#
_symmetry.space_group_name_H-M   'P 1'
#
loop_
_entity.id
_entity.type
_entity.pdbx_description
1 polymer ?
#
loop_
_entity_poly.entity_id
_entity_poly.type
_entity_poly.pdbx_seq_one_letter_code
_entity_poly.pdbx_strand_id
1 'polypeptide(L)'
;MWTACSGYIGKPPADIDPSIPSSDSSALRMQFPMWLMPGKILATLQPPLLPHEELLQEGKLVRWEPGHPNTVVFISHEWIGSHHPDPAFKQFRVLQQALQNLMAGAVTIRKDTISEFLNIPLATLSESMQRRCLDWDFWYDFISCPQLGVSGDPGASIEEKSASKRGLAAAIASIPAYCEKADLTVVLAPSVLHSDVHQVLSTSSWSSRGWCRAERTATVFSSASSASKKVLLVVSGPTQISISGGPEWISAWPGEGKFTIEQDRRVLQDLTGELLATKCENLLRSGQSQWRFYQALLPRARGRADFEREGLDHFLQRYSIPDSHCVVHGMTPLMLASLEGNISVMRELLESKADVDELIAWRLPEGHIQGKSVTALLLAASLSSKEAVATLLDARASLDLPSGVSGSGIVVQAAYFGNSDVLATLIERRGDMDCPTFLGGNALLAAAGSPSVDSTRILLEHRANPNYMNYIGATPVAFNCIFNTDAEHAQLLLDARADPNQRGVVKSCLWAGLSWACQKKVQLGSATMIHWNIAVSNGGTPLHVAALNGSLQIALLLLDRDADLDATWGDKECLWLQTVRLEPAYGVLFLGTRNGKGAVTIRKDTVSEFLNIPLATLSESMQRRCLDWDFWYDFISCPQLGVSGGLGASIEEKSASKRGLAAAIASIPAYCEKADLTVVLAPSVLHSDVHQVLSTSSWSSRGWCRAERTATVFSSASSASKKVLLVVSGPTQISISGGPEWISAWPGQGKFTIEHDRTVLQDLTGELLATKCENLLRSGQSQWRFYQALLPKARGRADFEREGLDHFLRRYRIPDSHCVVHGMTPLMLASLEGNISVMRELLESKADVDELIAWRLPEGHIQGKSVTALLLAASLSSKEAVATLLDARASLDLPSGVSGSGIVVQAAYFGNSDVLATLIERRGDMDCPTFLGGNALLAAAGSPSVDSTRILLEHRANPNYMNYIGATPVAFNCIFNTDAEHAQLLLDARADPNQRGVVKSCLWAGLSWACQKKVQLGSATMIHWNIAVSNGGTPLHVAALNGSLQIALLLLDRDADLDATWGDKECLWLQAAYKLQPFRDQGLGFRV
;
A
#
# COMPACT_ATOMS: atom_id res chain seq x y z
N MET A 1 43.28 -10.90 -7.34
CA MET A 1 43.57 -12.17 -8.05
C MET A 1 42.30 -12.66 -8.73
N TRP A 2 41.81 -11.92 -9.73
CA TRP A 2 40.48 -12.09 -10.35
C TRP A 2 40.60 -11.95 -11.89
N THR A 3 41.57 -12.66 -12.48
CA THR A 3 41.90 -12.55 -13.92
C THR A 3 42.46 -13.84 -14.55
N ALA A 4 42.27 -15.03 -13.96
CA ALA A 4 42.91 -16.27 -14.45
C ALA A 4 41.95 -17.41 -14.90
N CYS A 5 40.66 -17.15 -15.13
CA CYS A 5 39.71 -18.19 -15.63
C CYS A 5 38.87 -17.72 -16.82
N SER A 6 39.42 -16.93 -17.75
CA SER A 6 38.76 -16.56 -19.02
C SER A 6 39.24 -17.39 -20.21
N GLY A 7 39.83 -18.56 -19.97
CA GLY A 7 40.60 -19.32 -20.97
C GLY A 7 40.14 -20.75 -21.21
N TYR A 8 38.85 -21.08 -21.10
CA TYR A 8 38.32 -22.37 -21.54
C TYR A 8 36.95 -22.19 -22.22
N ILE A 9 36.99 -21.70 -23.46
CA ILE A 9 35.93 -22.04 -24.43
C ILE A 9 36.26 -23.45 -24.90
N GLY A 10 35.81 -24.46 -24.16
CA GLY A 10 35.85 -25.84 -24.64
C GLY A 10 35.02 -25.90 -25.92
N LYS A 11 35.63 -26.38 -27.02
CA LYS A 11 34.86 -26.81 -28.19
C LYS A 11 33.77 -27.78 -27.71
N PRO A 12 32.57 -27.79 -28.31
CA PRO A 12 31.61 -28.87 -28.06
C PRO A 12 32.34 -30.20 -28.30
N PRO A 13 32.17 -31.22 -27.44
CA PRO A 13 32.80 -32.51 -27.64
C PRO A 13 32.51 -32.98 -29.07
N ALA A 14 33.57 -33.29 -29.81
CA ALA A 14 33.49 -33.68 -31.22
C ALA A 14 32.87 -35.07 -31.42
N ASP A 15 32.57 -35.77 -30.32
CA ASP A 15 31.91 -37.06 -30.31
C ASP A 15 30.69 -36.93 -29.39
N ILE A 16 29.49 -36.94 -30.00
CA ILE A 16 28.23 -37.16 -29.29
C ILE A 16 28.38 -38.51 -28.59
N ASP A 17 28.26 -38.55 -27.27
CA ASP A 17 28.23 -39.80 -26.53
C ASP A 17 27.14 -40.72 -27.14
N PRO A 18 27.49 -41.91 -27.65
CA PRO A 18 26.52 -42.85 -28.22
C PRO A 18 25.50 -43.37 -27.20
N SER A 19 25.63 -43.03 -25.91
CA SER A 19 24.60 -43.29 -24.88
C SER A 19 23.40 -42.34 -24.96
N ILE A 20 23.50 -41.23 -25.71
CA ILE A 20 22.40 -40.30 -25.98
C ILE A 20 21.79 -40.68 -27.33
N PRO A 21 20.54 -41.20 -27.39
CA PRO A 21 19.94 -41.68 -28.63
C PRO A 21 19.87 -40.56 -29.68
N SER A 22 20.41 -40.81 -30.88
CA SER A 22 20.36 -39.87 -31.99
C SER A 22 18.93 -39.57 -32.42
N SER A 23 18.62 -38.28 -32.63
CA SER A 23 17.29 -37.80 -33.01
C SER A 23 16.91 -38.20 -34.45
N ASP A 24 16.41 -39.41 -34.60
CA ASP A 24 15.05 -39.61 -35.10
C ASP A 24 14.23 -40.09 -33.89
N SER A 25 14.01 -39.23 -32.90
CA SER A 25 13.33 -39.66 -31.66
C SER A 25 11.88 -40.02 -31.98
N SER A 26 11.54 -41.29 -31.92
CA SER A 26 10.18 -41.83 -32.09
C SER A 26 9.15 -41.19 -31.13
N ALA A 27 9.61 -40.59 -30.03
CA ALA A 27 8.84 -40.00 -28.94
C ALA A 27 7.94 -38.82 -29.32
N LEU A 28 8.38 -37.96 -30.25
CA LEU A 28 7.63 -36.77 -30.70
C LEU A 28 6.95 -36.99 -32.06
N ARG A 29 6.81 -38.25 -32.47
CA ARG A 29 6.14 -38.59 -33.73
C ARG A 29 4.63 -38.56 -33.53
N MET A 30 3.92 -37.81 -34.36
CA MET A 30 2.47 -37.96 -34.49
C MET A 30 2.16 -39.32 -35.11
N GLN A 31 1.77 -40.28 -34.27
CA GLN A 31 1.31 -41.62 -34.67
C GLN A 31 -0.13 -41.58 -35.20
N PHE A 32 -0.89 -40.55 -34.81
CA PHE A 32 -2.22 -40.24 -35.33
C PHE A 32 -2.27 -38.78 -35.83
N PRO A 33 -2.96 -38.48 -36.95
CA PRO A 33 -3.07 -37.12 -37.47
C PRO A 33 -3.70 -36.15 -36.46
N MET A 34 -3.16 -34.93 -36.38
CA MET A 34 -3.74 -33.88 -35.55
C MET A 34 -4.95 -33.25 -36.26
N TRP A 35 -6.15 -33.52 -35.75
CA TRP A 35 -7.40 -32.89 -36.21
C TRP A 35 -7.75 -31.70 -35.34
N LEU A 36 -8.22 -30.63 -35.96
CA LEU A 36 -8.51 -29.35 -35.33
C LEU A 36 -9.94 -28.91 -35.67
N MET A 37 -10.60 -28.26 -34.72
CA MET A 37 -11.86 -27.55 -34.94
C MET A 37 -11.60 -26.07 -35.22
N PRO A 38 -12.04 -25.54 -36.37
CA PRO A 38 -11.98 -24.10 -36.63
C PRO A 38 -12.76 -23.27 -35.61
N GLY A 39 -12.18 -22.17 -35.14
CA GLY A 39 -12.75 -21.30 -34.11
C GLY A 39 -14.13 -20.73 -34.46
N LYS A 40 -14.39 -20.47 -35.75
CA LYS A 40 -15.70 -20.03 -36.24
C LYS A 40 -16.79 -21.09 -36.07
N ILE A 41 -16.43 -22.37 -36.23
CA ILE A 41 -17.34 -23.50 -35.99
C ILE A 41 -17.51 -23.68 -34.48
N LEU A 42 -16.41 -23.65 -33.72
CA LEU A 42 -16.43 -23.74 -32.26
C LEU A 42 -17.37 -22.72 -31.63
N ALA A 43 -17.34 -21.47 -32.10
CA ALA A 43 -18.16 -20.38 -31.57
C ALA A 43 -19.68 -20.54 -31.80
N THR A 44 -20.10 -21.40 -32.74
CA THR A 44 -21.51 -21.60 -33.09
C THR A 44 -22.05 -22.97 -32.70
N LEU A 45 -21.18 -23.86 -32.20
CA LEU A 45 -21.52 -25.21 -31.80
C LEU A 45 -22.60 -25.21 -30.70
N GLN A 46 -23.60 -26.09 -30.87
CA GLN A 46 -24.73 -26.26 -29.96
C GLN A 46 -24.61 -27.58 -29.18
N PRO A 47 -25.18 -27.68 -27.97
CA PRO A 47 -25.22 -28.94 -27.22
C PRO A 47 -26.12 -30.00 -27.88
N PRO A 48 -25.82 -31.31 -27.72
CA PRO A 48 -24.66 -31.88 -27.02
C PRO A 48 -23.36 -31.79 -27.84
N LEU A 49 -22.21 -31.90 -27.18
CA LEU A 49 -20.92 -31.95 -27.86
C LEU A 49 -20.82 -33.26 -28.67
N LEU A 50 -20.64 -33.15 -29.99
CA LEU A 50 -20.55 -34.32 -30.85
C LEU A 50 -19.14 -34.93 -30.81
N PRO A 51 -19.02 -36.26 -30.93
CA PRO A 51 -17.73 -36.96 -30.96
C PRO A 51 -16.99 -36.76 -32.30
N HIS A 52 -15.70 -37.09 -32.29
CA HIS A 52 -14.79 -36.97 -33.44
C HIS A 52 -15.35 -37.51 -34.75
N GLU A 53 -15.90 -38.72 -34.75
CA GLU A 53 -16.35 -39.41 -35.97
C GLU A 53 -17.49 -38.66 -36.66
N GLU A 54 -18.46 -38.14 -35.91
CA GLU A 54 -19.59 -37.38 -36.44
C GLU A 54 -19.14 -36.02 -36.99
N LEU A 55 -18.29 -35.30 -36.25
CA LEU A 55 -17.75 -34.02 -36.71
C LEU A 55 -16.86 -34.15 -37.94
N LEU A 56 -16.14 -35.27 -38.06
CA LEU A 56 -15.35 -35.59 -39.24
C LEU A 56 -16.25 -35.88 -40.45
N GLN A 57 -17.33 -36.65 -40.27
CA GLN A 57 -18.33 -36.93 -41.32
C GLN A 57 -19.04 -35.66 -41.79
N GLU A 58 -19.33 -34.74 -40.88
CA GLU A 58 -19.94 -33.43 -41.18
C GLU A 58 -18.95 -32.44 -41.83
N GLY A 59 -17.67 -32.80 -41.98
CA GLY A 59 -16.64 -31.94 -42.58
C GLY A 59 -16.31 -30.70 -41.72
N LYS A 60 -16.54 -30.78 -40.40
CA LYS A 60 -16.32 -29.67 -39.46
C LYS A 60 -14.90 -29.62 -38.90
N LEU A 61 -14.08 -30.64 -39.17
CA LEU A 61 -12.69 -30.73 -38.71
C LEU A 61 -11.71 -30.49 -39.85
N VAL A 62 -10.60 -29.83 -39.53
CA VAL A 62 -9.47 -29.62 -40.45
C VAL A 62 -8.26 -30.39 -39.95
N ARG A 63 -7.48 -30.94 -40.88
CA ARG A 63 -6.25 -31.65 -40.56
C ARG A 63 -5.08 -30.67 -40.52
N TRP A 64 -4.27 -30.75 -39.47
CA TRP A 64 -3.02 -30.00 -39.38
C TRP A 64 -1.99 -30.53 -40.37
N GLU A 65 -1.31 -29.63 -41.05
CA GLU A 65 -0.17 -29.94 -41.92
C GLU A 65 0.97 -28.94 -41.68
N PRO A 66 2.23 -29.29 -42.01
CA PRO A 66 3.35 -28.34 -41.90
C PRO A 66 3.09 -27.04 -42.66
N GLY A 67 3.20 -25.90 -41.98
CA GLY A 67 2.84 -24.60 -42.54
C GLY A 67 1.37 -24.22 -42.40
N HIS A 68 0.64 -24.87 -41.48
CA HIS A 68 -0.75 -24.57 -41.15
C HIS A 68 -1.01 -23.04 -41.02
N PRO A 69 -2.02 -22.48 -41.70
CA PRO A 69 -2.15 -21.02 -41.87
C PRO A 69 -2.68 -20.29 -40.62
N ASN A 70 -3.40 -21.01 -39.76
CA ASN A 70 -4.05 -20.47 -38.58
C ASN A 70 -3.24 -20.78 -37.32
N THR A 71 -3.43 -19.98 -36.26
CA THR A 71 -2.87 -20.30 -34.94
C THR A 71 -3.50 -21.59 -34.41
N VAL A 72 -2.67 -22.56 -34.06
CA VAL A 72 -3.08 -23.85 -33.53
C VAL A 72 -3.11 -23.79 -32.00
N VAL A 73 -4.25 -24.15 -31.41
CA VAL A 73 -4.49 -24.06 -29.97
C VAL A 73 -4.74 -25.46 -29.40
N PHE A 74 -3.93 -25.87 -28.43
CA PHE A 74 -4.15 -27.10 -27.68
C PHE A 74 -5.02 -26.82 -26.46
N ILE A 75 -6.21 -27.44 -26.37
CA ILE A 75 -7.05 -27.37 -25.17
C ILE A 75 -6.70 -28.52 -24.22
N SER A 76 -6.23 -28.17 -23.03
CA SER A 76 -6.12 -29.08 -21.89
C SER A 76 -7.31 -28.86 -20.96
N HIS A 77 -8.01 -29.90 -20.54
CA HIS A 77 -9.16 -29.78 -19.64
C HIS A 77 -9.35 -31.06 -18.80
N GLU A 78 -10.31 -31.02 -17.87
CA GLU A 78 -10.70 -32.18 -17.08
C GLU A 78 -12.11 -32.64 -17.46
N TRP A 79 -12.31 -33.94 -17.61
CA TRP A 79 -13.62 -34.53 -17.92
C TRP A 79 -14.55 -34.38 -16.71
N ILE A 80 -15.76 -33.88 -16.95
CA ILE A 80 -16.77 -33.66 -15.89
C ILE A 80 -17.74 -34.83 -15.72
N GLY A 81 -17.59 -35.89 -16.50
CA GLY A 81 -18.37 -37.12 -16.41
C GLY A 81 -17.52 -38.32 -16.76
N SER A 82 -17.91 -39.50 -16.25
CA SER A 82 -17.18 -40.76 -16.44
C SER A 82 -17.15 -41.25 -17.90
N HIS A 83 -18.11 -40.82 -18.72
CA HIS A 83 -18.27 -41.29 -20.10
C HIS A 83 -18.32 -40.17 -21.14
N HIS A 84 -18.34 -38.91 -20.71
CA HIS A 84 -18.38 -37.76 -21.62
C HIS A 84 -17.71 -36.55 -20.96
N PRO A 85 -16.87 -35.81 -21.69
CA PRO A 85 -16.06 -34.72 -21.13
C PRO A 85 -16.88 -33.54 -20.61
N ASP A 86 -17.98 -33.20 -21.27
CA ASP A 86 -18.85 -32.08 -20.91
C ASP A 86 -20.34 -32.34 -21.24
N PRO A 87 -21.04 -33.27 -20.53
CA PRO A 87 -22.38 -33.73 -20.92
C PRO A 87 -23.43 -32.61 -20.97
N ALA A 88 -23.27 -31.60 -20.12
CA ALA A 88 -24.17 -30.47 -20.00
C ALA A 88 -23.65 -29.21 -20.71
N PHE A 89 -22.57 -29.33 -21.49
CA PHE A 89 -21.97 -28.23 -22.27
C PHE A 89 -21.59 -27.01 -21.40
N LYS A 90 -21.15 -27.26 -20.17
CA LYS A 90 -20.79 -26.24 -19.17
C LYS A 90 -19.41 -25.67 -19.43
N GLN A 91 -18.39 -26.52 -19.60
CA GLN A 91 -17.01 -26.08 -19.84
C GLN A 91 -16.89 -25.42 -21.23
N PHE A 92 -17.49 -26.04 -22.25
CA PHE A 92 -17.41 -25.57 -23.62
C PHE A 92 -18.10 -24.20 -23.79
N ARG A 93 -19.21 -23.97 -23.10
CA ARG A 93 -19.88 -22.66 -23.05
C ARG A 93 -19.01 -21.58 -22.41
N VAL A 94 -18.25 -21.92 -21.35
CA VAL A 94 -17.28 -20.99 -20.76
C VAL A 94 -16.20 -20.62 -21.77
N LEU A 95 -15.67 -21.61 -22.52
CA LEU A 95 -14.70 -21.36 -23.58
C LEU A 95 -15.26 -20.44 -24.67
N GLN A 96 -16.47 -20.72 -25.17
CA GLN A 96 -17.13 -19.88 -26.19
C GLN A 96 -17.28 -18.43 -25.70
N GLN A 97 -17.78 -18.23 -24.48
CA GLN A 97 -17.97 -16.89 -23.93
C GLN A 97 -16.62 -16.17 -23.68
N ALA A 98 -15.60 -16.90 -23.21
CA ALA A 98 -14.26 -16.36 -23.01
C ALA A 98 -13.65 -15.87 -24.34
N LEU A 99 -13.76 -16.65 -25.42
CA LEU A 99 -13.29 -16.26 -26.75
C LEU A 99 -14.06 -15.07 -27.32
N GLN A 100 -15.39 -15.04 -27.16
CA GLN A 100 -16.20 -13.89 -27.57
C GLN A 100 -15.79 -12.60 -26.83
N ASN A 101 -15.59 -12.70 -25.51
CA ASN A 101 -15.16 -11.58 -24.69
C ASN A 101 -13.74 -11.11 -25.05
N LEU A 102 -12.84 -12.05 -25.38
CA LEU A 102 -11.48 -11.75 -25.83
C LEU A 102 -11.50 -11.04 -27.19
N MET A 103 -12.29 -11.53 -28.14
CA MET A 103 -12.48 -10.92 -29.46
C MET A 103 -13.04 -9.49 -29.34
N ALA A 104 -14.01 -9.28 -28.45
CA ALA A 104 -14.64 -7.98 -28.20
C ALA A 104 -13.71 -6.99 -27.47
N GLY A 105 -12.55 -7.44 -26.96
CA GLY A 105 -11.69 -6.62 -26.10
C GLY A 105 -12.30 -6.32 -24.73
N ALA A 106 -13.29 -7.10 -24.31
CA ALA A 106 -13.99 -6.93 -23.02
C ALA A 106 -13.20 -7.51 -21.83
N VAL A 107 -12.17 -8.32 -22.10
CA VAL A 107 -11.33 -8.98 -21.10
C VAL A 107 -9.87 -8.63 -21.34
N THR A 108 -9.15 -8.31 -20.27
CA THR A 108 -7.70 -8.12 -20.30
C THR A 108 -7.02 -9.38 -19.77
N ILE A 109 -6.19 -10.03 -20.58
CA ILE A 109 -5.36 -11.15 -20.15
C ILE A 109 -4.26 -10.64 -19.21
N ARG A 110 -4.18 -11.21 -18.00
CA ARG A 110 -3.17 -10.85 -16.98
C ARG A 110 -2.24 -12.02 -16.71
N LYS A 111 -1.07 -11.77 -16.11
CA LYS A 111 -0.26 -12.86 -15.54
C LYS A 111 -1.00 -13.45 -14.33
N ASP A 112 -0.80 -14.74 -14.06
CA ASP A 112 -1.24 -15.34 -12.80
C ASP A 112 -0.56 -14.68 -11.59
N THR A 113 -1.14 -14.84 -10.41
CA THR A 113 -0.68 -14.16 -9.20
C THR A 113 0.79 -14.47 -8.89
N ILE A 114 1.26 -15.70 -9.08
CA ILE A 114 2.66 -16.09 -8.79
C ILE A 114 3.60 -15.42 -9.79
N SER A 115 3.31 -15.51 -11.09
CA SER A 115 4.18 -14.94 -12.12
C SER A 115 4.21 -13.41 -12.10
N GLU A 116 3.09 -12.78 -11.75
CA GLU A 116 3.04 -11.34 -11.51
C GLU A 116 3.90 -10.94 -10.31
N PHE A 117 3.78 -11.70 -9.22
CA PHE A 117 4.48 -11.44 -7.97
C PHE A 117 6.00 -11.58 -8.07
N LEU A 118 6.47 -12.63 -8.72
CA LEU A 118 7.89 -12.90 -8.95
C LEU A 118 8.44 -12.18 -10.19
N ASN A 119 7.60 -11.38 -10.85
CA ASN A 119 7.91 -10.65 -12.08
C ASN A 119 8.54 -11.55 -13.17
N ILE A 120 7.93 -12.72 -13.40
CA ILE A 120 8.44 -13.71 -14.34
C ILE A 120 8.26 -13.19 -15.77
N PRO A 121 9.30 -13.24 -16.62
CA PRO A 121 9.18 -12.87 -18.02
C PRO A 121 8.44 -13.99 -18.78
N LEU A 122 7.17 -13.71 -19.09
CA LEU A 122 6.27 -14.58 -19.85
C LEU A 122 5.95 -13.97 -21.22
N ALA A 123 5.78 -14.85 -22.22
CA ALA A 123 5.24 -14.45 -23.50
C ALA A 123 3.79 -13.96 -23.33
N THR A 124 3.42 -12.94 -24.09
CA THR A 124 2.07 -12.34 -24.07
C THR A 124 1.47 -12.39 -25.46
N LEU A 125 0.15 -12.43 -25.53
CA LEU A 125 -0.56 -12.32 -26.80
C LEU A 125 -0.71 -10.85 -27.17
N SER A 126 -0.36 -10.49 -28.40
CA SER A 126 -0.63 -9.13 -28.90
C SER A 126 -2.13 -8.89 -28.99
N GLU A 127 -2.55 -7.63 -28.85
CA GLU A 127 -3.97 -7.27 -28.95
C GLU A 127 -4.58 -7.66 -30.30
N SER A 128 -3.80 -7.59 -31.38
CA SER A 128 -4.23 -8.04 -32.71
C SER A 128 -4.47 -9.54 -32.79
N MET A 129 -3.63 -10.34 -32.12
CA MET A 129 -3.80 -11.80 -32.05
C MET A 129 -5.02 -12.16 -31.19
N GLN A 130 -5.24 -11.45 -30.08
CA GLN A 130 -6.41 -11.64 -29.21
C GLN A 130 -7.73 -11.35 -29.95
N ARG A 131 -7.82 -10.24 -30.70
CA ARG A 131 -9.02 -9.88 -31.46
C ARG A 131 -9.33 -10.84 -32.61
N ARG A 132 -8.36 -11.67 -33.02
CA ARG A 132 -8.51 -12.68 -34.06
C ARG A 132 -8.64 -14.10 -33.51
N CYS A 133 -9.03 -14.26 -32.24
CA CYS A 133 -9.11 -15.58 -31.61
C CYS A 133 -10.11 -16.56 -32.24
N LEU A 134 -11.06 -16.07 -33.04
CA LEU A 134 -11.97 -16.93 -33.83
C LEU A 134 -11.35 -17.43 -35.15
N ASP A 135 -10.23 -16.88 -35.60
CA ASP A 135 -9.45 -17.40 -36.73
C ASP A 135 -8.48 -18.53 -36.29
N TRP A 136 -8.46 -18.88 -34.99
CA TRP A 136 -7.64 -19.96 -34.46
C TRP A 136 -8.30 -21.33 -34.70
N ASP A 137 -7.48 -22.38 -34.76
CA ASP A 137 -7.93 -23.77 -34.88
C ASP A 137 -7.59 -24.55 -33.61
N PHE A 138 -8.57 -25.25 -33.05
CA PHE A 138 -8.51 -25.82 -31.69
C PHE A 138 -8.41 -27.33 -31.73
N TRP A 139 -7.41 -27.89 -31.05
CA TRP A 139 -7.36 -29.30 -30.69
C TRP A 139 -8.06 -29.50 -29.35
N TYR A 140 -8.99 -30.45 -29.28
CA TYR A 140 -9.74 -30.81 -28.08
C TYR A 140 -9.92 -32.33 -28.09
N ASP A 141 -9.45 -33.03 -27.04
CA ASP A 141 -9.29 -34.49 -27.02
C ASP A 141 -10.51 -35.28 -27.53
N PHE A 142 -11.73 -34.94 -27.10
CA PHE A 142 -12.96 -35.64 -27.47
C PHE A 142 -13.39 -35.44 -28.94
N ILE A 143 -13.01 -34.30 -29.51
CA ILE A 143 -13.35 -33.89 -30.87
C ILE A 143 -12.24 -34.29 -31.84
N SER A 144 -11.00 -34.26 -31.38
CA SER A 144 -9.80 -34.45 -32.19
C SER A 144 -9.31 -35.90 -32.19
N CYS A 145 -9.71 -36.71 -31.21
CA CYS A 145 -9.34 -38.12 -31.09
C CYS A 145 -10.55 -39.06 -31.27
N PRO A 146 -10.37 -40.25 -31.86
CA PRO A 146 -11.42 -41.24 -32.01
C PRO A 146 -12.02 -41.68 -30.65
N GLN A 147 -13.34 -41.90 -30.60
CA GLN A 147 -14.04 -42.27 -29.36
C GLN A 147 -14.51 -43.73 -29.36
N LEU A 148 -14.32 -44.41 -28.23
CA LEU A 148 -14.75 -45.80 -28.07
C LEU A 148 -16.28 -45.88 -27.99
N GLY A 149 -16.93 -46.49 -28.98
CA GLY A 149 -18.37 -46.82 -28.95
C GLY A 149 -19.31 -45.85 -29.67
N VAL A 150 -18.78 -44.85 -30.39
CA VAL A 150 -19.57 -43.90 -31.22
C VAL A 150 -19.99 -44.50 -32.57
N SER A 151 -19.38 -45.60 -33.00
CA SER A 151 -20.01 -46.49 -33.98
C SER A 151 -21.22 -47.17 -33.32
N GLY A 152 -22.29 -46.40 -33.12
CA GLY A 152 -23.59 -46.84 -32.62
C GLY A 152 -24.35 -47.77 -33.58
N ASP A 153 -23.63 -48.49 -34.44
CA ASP A 153 -24.19 -49.62 -35.17
C ASP A 153 -24.01 -50.87 -34.29
N PRO A 154 -25.08 -51.48 -33.74
CA PRO A 154 -24.99 -52.79 -33.12
C PRO A 154 -24.44 -53.88 -34.08
N GLY A 155 -24.30 -53.60 -35.38
CA GLY A 155 -23.60 -54.39 -36.39
C GLY A 155 -22.10 -54.09 -36.62
N ALA A 156 -21.49 -53.13 -35.90
CA ALA A 156 -20.08 -52.78 -36.10
C ALA A 156 -19.15 -53.98 -35.84
N SER A 157 -18.32 -54.29 -36.84
CA SER A 157 -17.45 -55.47 -36.87
C SER A 157 -16.40 -55.42 -35.75
N ILE A 158 -15.88 -56.60 -35.35
CA ILE A 158 -14.79 -56.71 -34.38
C ILE A 158 -13.55 -55.92 -34.85
N GLU A 159 -13.33 -55.85 -36.16
CA GLU A 159 -12.22 -55.10 -36.77
C GLU A 159 -12.37 -53.59 -36.61
N GLU A 160 -13.57 -53.03 -36.79
CA GLU A 160 -13.84 -51.60 -36.62
C GLU A 160 -13.66 -51.16 -35.16
N LYS A 161 -14.16 -51.96 -34.21
CA LYS A 161 -13.94 -51.72 -32.77
C LYS A 161 -12.46 -51.81 -32.40
N SER A 162 -11.74 -52.76 -32.98
CA SER A 162 -10.28 -52.89 -32.79
C SER A 162 -9.50 -51.76 -33.45
N ALA A 163 -9.96 -51.23 -34.59
CA ALA A 163 -9.32 -50.12 -35.30
C ALA A 163 -9.51 -48.80 -34.55
N SER A 164 -10.71 -48.50 -34.06
CA SER A 164 -10.98 -47.33 -33.22
C SER A 164 -10.14 -47.35 -31.93
N LYS A 165 -10.03 -48.53 -31.28
CA LYS A 165 -9.15 -48.70 -30.10
C LYS A 165 -7.66 -48.46 -30.41
N ARG A 166 -7.17 -48.94 -31.56
CA ARG A 166 -5.79 -48.65 -32.01
C ARG A 166 -5.60 -47.17 -32.34
N GLY A 167 -6.59 -46.54 -32.97
CA GLY A 167 -6.57 -45.12 -33.32
C GLY A 167 -6.51 -44.22 -32.08
N LEU A 168 -7.35 -44.50 -31.07
CA LEU A 168 -7.31 -43.77 -29.80
C LEU A 168 -5.97 -43.94 -29.08
N ALA A 169 -5.42 -45.17 -29.02
CA ALA A 169 -4.11 -45.40 -28.41
C ALA A 169 -2.99 -44.63 -29.13
N ALA A 170 -3.02 -44.59 -30.47
CA ALA A 170 -2.08 -43.81 -31.28
C ALA A 170 -2.25 -42.29 -31.07
N ALA A 171 -3.48 -41.81 -30.89
CA ALA A 171 -3.76 -40.40 -30.59
C ALA A 171 -3.24 -39.99 -29.21
N ILE A 172 -3.44 -40.82 -28.19
CA ILE A 172 -2.90 -40.59 -26.84
C ILE A 172 -1.37 -40.53 -26.88
N ALA A 173 -0.72 -41.45 -27.58
CA ALA A 173 0.73 -41.45 -27.77
C ALA A 173 1.26 -40.23 -28.55
N SER A 174 0.39 -39.53 -29.28
CA SER A 174 0.73 -38.35 -30.08
C SER A 174 0.52 -37.02 -29.36
N ILE A 175 -0.11 -37.00 -28.18
CA ILE A 175 -0.34 -35.78 -27.38
C ILE A 175 0.92 -34.90 -27.22
N PRO A 176 2.11 -35.45 -26.89
CA PRO A 176 3.32 -34.64 -26.75
C PRO A 176 3.71 -33.93 -28.05
N ALA A 177 3.55 -34.62 -29.18
CA ALA A 177 3.77 -34.05 -30.50
C ALA A 177 2.74 -32.95 -30.80
N TYR A 178 1.47 -33.13 -30.41
CA TYR A 178 0.44 -32.09 -30.55
C TYR A 178 0.78 -30.83 -29.73
N CYS A 179 1.20 -31.00 -28.47
CA CYS A 179 1.68 -29.90 -27.64
C CYS A 179 2.90 -29.19 -28.25
N GLU A 180 3.80 -29.94 -28.90
CA GLU A 180 4.96 -29.37 -29.60
C GLU A 180 4.55 -28.61 -30.88
N LYS A 181 3.53 -29.06 -31.62
CA LYS A 181 3.06 -28.39 -32.85
C LYS A 181 2.10 -27.23 -32.61
N ALA A 182 1.40 -27.19 -31.48
CA ALA A 182 0.51 -26.09 -31.14
C ALA A 182 1.28 -24.79 -30.88
N ASP A 183 0.73 -23.64 -31.31
CA ASP A 183 1.31 -22.32 -31.05
C ASP A 183 0.99 -21.82 -29.63
N LEU A 184 -0.15 -22.25 -29.10
CA LEU A 184 -0.74 -21.84 -27.83
C LEU A 184 -1.30 -23.07 -27.09
N THR A 185 -1.18 -23.09 -25.77
CA THR A 185 -1.93 -24.02 -24.91
C THR A 185 -2.95 -23.25 -24.08
N VAL A 186 -4.20 -23.73 -24.04
CA VAL A 186 -5.27 -23.20 -23.20
C VAL A 186 -5.69 -24.29 -22.22
N VAL A 187 -5.57 -24.01 -20.93
CA VAL A 187 -6.11 -24.81 -19.84
C VAL A 187 -7.53 -24.33 -19.58
N LEU A 188 -8.52 -25.16 -19.91
CA LEU A 188 -9.93 -24.91 -19.63
C LEU A 188 -10.31 -25.60 -18.32
N ALA A 189 -10.31 -24.85 -17.22
CA ALA A 189 -10.54 -25.39 -15.88
C ALA A 189 -11.51 -24.50 -15.07
N PRO A 190 -12.77 -24.35 -15.51
CA PRO A 190 -13.77 -23.61 -14.76
C PRO A 190 -14.26 -24.37 -13.52
N SER A 191 -14.79 -23.63 -12.54
CA SER A 191 -15.40 -24.23 -11.34
C SER A 191 -16.72 -24.91 -11.69
N VAL A 192 -16.71 -26.24 -11.87
CA VAL A 192 -17.89 -27.02 -12.28
C VAL A 192 -18.00 -28.31 -11.48
N LEU A 193 -19.23 -28.70 -11.12
CA LEU A 193 -19.48 -29.96 -10.41
C LEU A 193 -19.32 -31.15 -11.38
N HIS A 194 -18.53 -32.14 -10.99
CA HIS A 194 -18.45 -33.42 -11.67
C HIS A 194 -19.81 -34.14 -11.56
N SER A 195 -20.32 -34.62 -12.69
CA SER A 195 -21.67 -35.18 -12.83
C SER A 195 -21.86 -36.42 -11.97
N ASP A 196 -20.83 -37.28 -11.89
CA ASP A 196 -20.92 -38.56 -11.18
C ASP A 196 -20.30 -38.57 -9.76
N VAL A 197 -19.37 -37.67 -9.44
CA VAL A 197 -18.48 -37.80 -8.27
C VAL A 197 -18.75 -36.75 -7.18
N HIS A 198 -19.74 -35.86 -7.35
CA HIS A 198 -20.04 -34.76 -6.41
C HIS A 198 -18.82 -33.89 -6.00
N GLN A 199 -17.73 -33.95 -6.78
CA GLN A 199 -16.52 -33.16 -6.58
C GLN A 199 -16.60 -31.90 -7.46
N VAL A 200 -16.21 -30.75 -6.91
CA VAL A 200 -16.03 -29.52 -7.68
C VAL A 200 -14.68 -29.57 -8.37
N LEU A 201 -14.69 -29.46 -9.70
CA LEU A 201 -13.50 -29.37 -10.54
C LEU A 201 -13.05 -27.92 -10.64
N SER A 202 -11.74 -27.67 -10.69
CA SER A 202 -11.13 -26.35 -10.71
C SER A 202 -9.71 -26.41 -11.32
N THR A 203 -9.01 -25.28 -11.34
CA THR A 203 -7.59 -25.28 -11.72
C THR A 203 -6.72 -26.12 -10.78
N SER A 204 -7.08 -26.25 -9.49
CA SER A 204 -6.34 -27.09 -8.55
C SER A 204 -6.55 -28.58 -8.85
N SER A 205 -7.79 -29.03 -9.09
CA SER A 205 -8.08 -30.43 -9.45
C SER A 205 -7.37 -30.82 -10.74
N TRP A 206 -7.45 -29.96 -11.77
CA TRP A 206 -6.76 -30.14 -13.03
C TRP A 206 -5.24 -30.29 -12.83
N SER A 207 -4.61 -29.37 -12.08
CA SER A 207 -3.16 -29.39 -11.86
C SER A 207 -2.69 -30.56 -10.99
N SER A 208 -3.61 -31.30 -10.34
CA SER A 208 -3.29 -32.49 -9.55
C SER A 208 -3.19 -33.79 -10.39
N ARG A 209 -3.76 -33.82 -11.60
CA ARG A 209 -3.83 -35.03 -12.44
C ARG A 209 -2.56 -35.25 -13.26
N GLY A 210 -2.14 -36.52 -13.36
CA GLY A 210 -0.91 -36.89 -14.08
C GLY A 210 -0.90 -36.43 -15.54
N TRP A 211 -1.95 -36.75 -16.31
CA TRP A 211 -2.05 -36.40 -17.74
C TRP A 211 -2.07 -34.88 -17.98
N CYS A 212 -2.82 -34.13 -17.17
CA CYS A 212 -2.87 -32.66 -17.24
C CYS A 212 -1.50 -32.02 -16.94
N ARG A 213 -0.77 -32.56 -15.95
CA ARG A 213 0.62 -32.18 -15.69
C ARG A 213 1.52 -32.49 -16.89
N ALA A 214 1.36 -33.65 -17.53
CA ALA A 214 2.15 -34.03 -18.71
C ALA A 214 1.94 -33.06 -19.88
N GLU A 215 0.70 -32.68 -20.16
CA GLU A 215 0.36 -31.70 -21.20
C GLU A 215 1.03 -30.35 -20.94
N ARG A 216 0.94 -29.85 -19.70
CA ARG A 216 1.63 -28.62 -19.28
C ARG A 216 3.14 -28.73 -19.43
N THR A 217 3.73 -29.84 -18.96
CA THR A 217 5.18 -30.08 -19.04
C THR A 217 5.65 -30.16 -20.49
N ALA A 218 4.89 -30.81 -21.38
CA ALA A 218 5.18 -30.86 -22.81
C ALA A 218 5.17 -29.45 -23.45
N THR A 219 4.23 -28.58 -23.06
CA THR A 219 4.23 -27.17 -23.50
C THR A 219 5.50 -26.43 -23.04
N VAL A 220 5.89 -26.60 -21.78
CA VAL A 220 7.08 -25.94 -21.19
C VAL A 220 8.40 -26.49 -21.77
N PHE A 221 8.43 -27.76 -22.17
CA PHE A 221 9.61 -28.41 -22.73
C PHE A 221 9.72 -28.32 -24.26
N SER A 222 8.70 -27.81 -24.93
CA SER A 222 8.68 -27.69 -26.40
C SER A 222 9.90 -26.95 -26.96
N SER A 223 10.37 -27.42 -28.12
CA SER A 223 11.62 -27.03 -28.79
C SER A 223 11.59 -25.65 -29.46
N ALA A 224 10.49 -24.89 -29.34
CA ALA A 224 10.39 -23.54 -29.87
C ALA A 224 11.55 -22.71 -29.29
N SER A 225 12.38 -22.15 -30.19
CA SER A 225 13.63 -21.46 -29.86
C SER A 225 13.50 -20.58 -28.61
N SER A 226 14.58 -20.45 -27.82
CA SER A 226 14.58 -19.67 -26.56
C SER A 226 14.09 -18.21 -26.70
N ALA A 227 13.93 -17.71 -27.94
CA ALA A 227 13.35 -16.43 -28.29
C ALA A 227 11.80 -16.37 -28.30
N SER A 228 11.07 -17.49 -28.42
CA SER A 228 9.60 -17.52 -28.49
C SER A 228 9.00 -18.54 -27.51
N LYS A 229 8.93 -18.18 -26.22
CA LYS A 229 8.24 -18.98 -25.20
C LYS A 229 6.77 -19.18 -25.62
N LYS A 230 6.27 -20.43 -25.61
CA LYS A 230 4.84 -20.70 -25.84
C LYS A 230 3.99 -20.08 -24.74
N VAL A 231 2.82 -19.57 -25.12
CA VAL A 231 1.87 -19.00 -24.16
C VAL A 231 1.01 -20.12 -23.57
N LEU A 232 0.93 -20.16 -22.24
CA LEU A 232 0.01 -21.03 -21.51
C LEU A 232 -1.09 -20.17 -20.91
N LEU A 233 -2.28 -20.19 -21.51
CA LEU A 233 -3.46 -19.51 -21.00
C LEU A 233 -4.24 -20.41 -20.05
N VAL A 234 -4.77 -19.86 -18.97
CA VAL A 234 -5.70 -20.53 -18.06
C VAL A 234 -7.03 -19.80 -18.12
N VAL A 235 -8.10 -20.52 -18.47
CA VAL A 235 -9.47 -20.04 -18.53
C VAL A 235 -10.25 -20.71 -17.40
N SER A 236 -10.43 -19.99 -16.29
CA SER A 236 -11.24 -20.44 -15.14
C SER A 236 -12.68 -19.91 -15.19
N GLY A 237 -12.98 -18.99 -16.10
CA GLY A 237 -14.31 -18.44 -16.29
C GLY A 237 -14.42 -17.53 -17.52
N PRO A 238 -15.63 -17.06 -17.86
CA PRO A 238 -15.86 -16.27 -19.08
C PRO A 238 -15.08 -14.95 -19.17
N THR A 239 -14.71 -14.38 -18.02
CA THR A 239 -13.91 -13.15 -17.92
C THR A 239 -12.60 -13.34 -17.17
N GLN A 240 -12.31 -14.57 -16.75
CA GLN A 240 -11.14 -14.93 -15.96
C GLN A 240 -10.16 -15.69 -16.84
N ILE A 241 -9.27 -14.94 -17.48
CA ILE A 241 -8.24 -15.47 -18.39
C ILE A 241 -6.88 -14.96 -17.90
N SER A 242 -5.95 -15.86 -17.60
CA SER A 242 -4.60 -15.53 -17.16
C SER A 242 -3.53 -16.27 -17.97
N ILE A 243 -2.30 -15.75 -17.97
CA ILE A 243 -1.11 -16.44 -18.48
C ILE A 243 -0.37 -17.02 -17.28
N SER A 244 -0.15 -18.33 -17.31
CA SER A 244 0.52 -19.05 -16.23
C SER A 244 1.99 -19.32 -16.55
N GLY A 245 2.85 -19.14 -15.55
CA GLY A 245 4.29 -19.41 -15.61
C GLY A 245 4.88 -19.92 -14.30
N GLY A 246 4.04 -20.43 -13.40
CA GLY A 246 4.37 -20.85 -12.04
C GLY A 246 5.39 -22.02 -11.96
N PRO A 247 5.87 -22.37 -10.74
CA PRO A 247 6.91 -23.38 -10.52
C PRO A 247 6.44 -24.81 -10.73
N GLU A 248 5.16 -25.02 -11.02
CA GLU A 248 4.53 -26.34 -10.99
C GLU A 248 5.09 -27.29 -12.05
N TRP A 249 5.76 -26.78 -13.09
CA TRP A 249 6.44 -27.63 -14.08
C TRP A 249 7.70 -28.31 -13.52
N ILE A 250 8.34 -27.78 -12.46
CA ILE A 250 9.47 -28.43 -11.76
C ILE A 250 9.11 -29.05 -10.42
N SER A 251 8.04 -28.57 -9.75
CA SER A 251 7.62 -29.12 -8.46
C SER A 251 6.57 -30.21 -8.55
N ALA A 252 5.74 -30.23 -9.60
CA ALA A 252 4.62 -31.15 -9.72
C ALA A 252 4.76 -32.03 -10.97
N TRP A 253 5.60 -33.06 -10.87
CA TRP A 253 5.90 -33.93 -12.01
C TRP A 253 4.68 -34.76 -12.42
N PRO A 254 4.55 -35.09 -13.73
CA PRO A 254 3.45 -35.91 -14.22
C PRO A 254 3.32 -37.26 -13.52
N GLY A 255 4.46 -37.93 -13.28
CA GLY A 255 4.51 -39.21 -12.57
C GLY A 255 4.13 -39.15 -11.09
N GLU A 256 4.04 -37.97 -10.49
CA GLU A 256 3.63 -37.74 -9.09
C GLU A 256 2.15 -37.34 -8.98
N GLY A 257 1.42 -37.25 -10.10
CA GLY A 257 0.01 -36.86 -10.13
C GLY A 257 -0.96 -37.93 -9.65
N LYS A 258 -2.25 -37.57 -9.60
CA LYS A 258 -3.37 -38.48 -9.39
C LYS A 258 -3.75 -39.19 -10.70
N PHE A 259 -4.00 -40.49 -10.63
CA PHE A 259 -4.32 -41.34 -11.78
C PHE A 259 -5.62 -42.10 -11.54
N THR A 260 -6.49 -42.11 -12.57
CA THR A 260 -7.65 -43.02 -12.60
C THR A 260 -7.21 -44.45 -12.93
N ILE A 261 -6.19 -44.57 -13.79
CA ILE A 261 -5.57 -45.84 -14.19
C ILE A 261 -4.11 -45.78 -13.77
N GLU A 262 -3.75 -46.53 -12.74
CA GLU A 262 -2.41 -46.46 -12.14
C GLU A 262 -1.30 -46.91 -13.12
N GLN A 263 -1.61 -47.74 -14.12
CA GLN A 263 -0.63 -48.13 -15.15
C GLN A 263 -0.14 -46.93 -15.99
N ASP A 264 -0.94 -45.87 -16.13
CA ASP A 264 -0.58 -44.68 -16.90
C ASP A 264 0.58 -43.91 -16.26
N ARG A 265 0.83 -44.09 -14.95
CA ARG A 265 1.95 -43.44 -14.26
C ARG A 265 3.28 -43.74 -14.94
N ARG A 266 3.53 -45.00 -15.29
CA ARG A 266 4.76 -45.42 -15.95
C ARG A 266 4.87 -44.84 -17.36
N VAL A 267 3.75 -44.84 -18.10
CA VAL A 267 3.68 -44.24 -19.44
C VAL A 267 4.07 -42.77 -19.39
N LEU A 268 3.54 -42.01 -18.42
CA LEU A 268 3.86 -40.60 -18.26
C LEU A 268 5.29 -40.35 -17.77
N GLN A 269 5.84 -41.20 -16.90
CA GLN A 269 7.23 -41.12 -16.45
C GLN A 269 8.21 -41.31 -17.61
N ASP A 270 8.01 -42.37 -18.41
CA ASP A 270 8.84 -42.66 -19.57
C ASP A 270 8.76 -41.50 -20.58
N LEU A 271 7.54 -41.06 -20.91
CA LEU A 271 7.29 -39.94 -21.81
C LEU A 271 7.94 -38.62 -21.33
N THR A 272 7.79 -38.29 -20.05
CA THR A 272 8.35 -37.05 -19.50
C THR A 272 9.89 -37.10 -19.52
N GLY A 273 10.47 -38.26 -19.26
CA GLY A 273 11.90 -38.50 -19.42
C GLY A 273 12.38 -38.28 -20.86
N GLU A 274 11.64 -38.76 -21.86
CA GLU A 274 11.96 -38.56 -23.28
C GLU A 274 11.87 -37.08 -23.70
N LEU A 275 10.82 -36.36 -23.28
CA LEU A 275 10.66 -34.93 -23.53
C LEU A 275 11.82 -34.12 -22.95
N LEU A 276 12.18 -34.41 -21.70
CA LEU A 276 13.28 -33.75 -21.01
C LEU A 276 14.63 -34.06 -21.70
N ALA A 277 14.86 -35.32 -22.09
CA ALA A 277 16.07 -35.71 -22.82
C ALA A 277 16.20 -34.97 -24.15
N THR A 278 15.11 -34.86 -24.91
CA THR A 278 15.09 -34.10 -26.17
C THR A 278 15.40 -32.61 -25.94
N LYS A 279 14.87 -32.02 -24.86
CA LYS A 279 15.21 -30.65 -24.47
C LYS A 279 16.69 -30.50 -24.13
N CYS A 280 17.26 -31.43 -23.37
CA CYS A 280 18.69 -31.47 -23.06
C CYS A 280 19.54 -31.51 -24.33
N GLU A 281 19.22 -32.38 -25.28
CA GLU A 281 19.92 -32.49 -26.56
C GLU A 281 19.86 -31.20 -27.37
N ASN A 282 18.68 -30.59 -27.48
CA ASN A 282 18.52 -29.33 -28.22
C ASN A 282 19.34 -28.20 -27.60
N LEU A 283 19.35 -28.10 -26.27
CA LEU A 283 20.19 -27.13 -25.55
C LEU A 283 21.68 -27.40 -25.78
N LEU A 284 22.11 -28.67 -25.68
CA LEU A 284 23.48 -29.08 -25.95
C LEU A 284 23.92 -28.73 -27.38
N ARG A 285 23.10 -29.04 -28.39
CA ARG A 285 23.36 -28.71 -29.81
C ARG A 285 23.44 -27.21 -30.05
N SER A 286 22.63 -26.43 -29.34
CA SER A 286 22.66 -24.96 -29.39
C SER A 286 23.80 -24.32 -28.57
N GLY A 287 24.65 -25.12 -27.91
CA GLY A 287 25.76 -24.65 -27.07
C GLY A 287 25.31 -24.00 -25.75
N GLN A 288 24.06 -24.20 -25.33
CA GLN A 288 23.47 -23.61 -24.13
C GLN A 288 23.77 -24.47 -22.91
N SER A 289 24.51 -23.95 -21.94
CA SER A 289 25.00 -24.71 -20.78
C SER A 289 23.94 -25.23 -19.80
N GLN A 290 22.70 -24.74 -19.92
CA GLN A 290 21.55 -25.13 -19.09
C GLN A 290 21.19 -26.61 -19.23
N TRP A 291 21.63 -27.30 -20.30
CA TRP A 291 21.38 -28.73 -20.52
C TRP A 291 21.75 -29.59 -19.30
N ARG A 292 22.81 -29.22 -18.55
CA ARG A 292 23.26 -29.93 -17.34
C ARG A 292 22.19 -29.95 -16.24
N PHE A 293 21.49 -28.83 -16.04
CA PHE A 293 20.41 -28.76 -15.06
C PHE A 293 19.25 -29.69 -15.44
N TYR A 294 18.83 -29.62 -16.72
CA TYR A 294 17.75 -30.47 -17.21
C TYR A 294 18.14 -31.95 -17.19
N GLN A 295 19.40 -32.29 -17.47
CA GLN A 295 19.91 -33.65 -17.38
C GLN A 295 19.85 -34.18 -15.94
N ALA A 296 20.21 -33.34 -14.95
CA ALA A 296 20.15 -33.72 -13.54
C ALA A 296 18.73 -34.03 -13.04
N LEU A 297 17.69 -33.56 -13.75
CA LEU A 297 16.29 -33.83 -13.43
C LEU A 297 15.74 -35.11 -14.07
N LEU A 298 16.46 -35.74 -15.02
CA LEU A 298 16.01 -36.96 -15.71
C LEU A 298 15.60 -38.12 -14.79
N PRO A 299 16.33 -38.43 -13.69
CA PRO A 299 15.97 -39.54 -12.81
C PRO A 299 14.61 -39.33 -12.16
N ARG A 300 14.36 -38.09 -11.68
CA ARG A 300 13.07 -37.72 -11.11
C ARG A 300 11.96 -37.76 -12.16
N ALA A 301 12.21 -37.26 -13.37
CA ALA A 301 11.26 -37.31 -14.48
C ALA A 301 10.80 -38.75 -14.80
N ARG A 302 11.73 -39.70 -14.78
CA ARG A 302 11.48 -41.14 -15.01
C ARG A 302 10.94 -41.88 -13.78
N GLY A 303 10.93 -41.24 -12.61
CA GLY A 303 10.54 -41.86 -11.35
C GLY A 303 11.44 -43.03 -10.92
N ARG A 304 12.69 -43.06 -11.37
CA ARG A 304 13.67 -44.12 -11.04
C ARG A 304 15.05 -43.50 -10.85
N ALA A 305 15.74 -43.89 -9.77
CA ALA A 305 17.14 -43.61 -9.61
C ALA A 305 17.93 -44.58 -10.48
N ASP A 306 18.29 -44.18 -11.70
CA ASP A 306 19.01 -45.02 -12.68
C ASP A 306 20.50 -45.28 -12.28
N PHE A 307 20.85 -45.18 -10.98
CA PHE A 307 22.21 -44.86 -10.53
C PHE A 307 22.95 -45.92 -9.74
N GLU A 308 22.45 -47.16 -9.63
CA GLU A 308 22.95 -48.09 -8.61
C GLU A 308 24.47 -48.35 -8.63
N ARG A 309 25.25 -47.93 -9.66
CA ARG A 309 26.72 -48.07 -9.72
C ARG A 309 27.48 -47.00 -10.56
N GLU A 310 27.07 -45.74 -10.58
CA GLU A 310 27.87 -44.70 -11.24
C GLU A 310 28.98 -44.19 -10.30
N GLY A 311 30.24 -44.27 -10.72
CA GLY A 311 31.40 -43.69 -10.01
C GLY A 311 31.67 -42.24 -10.40
N LEU A 312 32.40 -41.50 -9.57
CA LEU A 312 32.66 -40.06 -9.75
C LEU A 312 33.23 -39.70 -11.13
N ASP A 313 34.18 -40.47 -11.66
CA ASP A 313 34.81 -40.19 -12.96
C ASP A 313 33.81 -40.22 -14.13
N HIS A 314 32.90 -41.21 -14.11
CA HIS A 314 31.84 -41.32 -15.13
C HIS A 314 30.84 -40.17 -15.02
N PHE A 315 30.50 -39.77 -13.79
CA PHE A 315 29.64 -38.62 -13.54
C PHE A 315 30.26 -37.32 -14.08
N LEU A 316 31.53 -37.06 -13.77
CA LEU A 316 32.25 -35.88 -14.26
C LEU A 316 32.33 -35.88 -15.79
N GLN A 317 32.58 -37.04 -16.40
CA GLN A 317 32.58 -37.18 -17.86
C GLN A 317 31.21 -36.89 -18.47
N ARG A 318 30.13 -37.45 -17.91
CA ARG A 318 28.75 -37.24 -18.38
C ARG A 318 28.37 -35.77 -18.41
N TYR A 319 28.77 -35.02 -17.38
CA TYR A 319 28.53 -33.57 -17.31
C TYR A 319 29.60 -32.72 -17.99
N SER A 320 30.62 -33.31 -18.60
CA SER A 320 31.78 -32.61 -19.16
C SER A 320 32.38 -31.63 -18.15
N ILE A 321 32.64 -32.12 -16.92
CA ILE A 321 33.26 -31.37 -15.83
C ILE A 321 34.72 -31.82 -15.70
N PRO A 322 35.69 -30.89 -15.68
CA PRO A 322 37.11 -31.23 -15.62
C PRO A 322 37.56 -31.91 -14.32
N ASP A 323 37.03 -31.47 -13.18
CA ASP A 323 37.44 -31.92 -11.85
C ASP A 323 36.31 -31.77 -10.82
N SER A 324 36.44 -32.47 -9.69
CA SER A 324 35.43 -32.55 -8.62
C SER A 324 35.16 -31.24 -7.87
N HIS A 325 35.99 -30.22 -8.07
CA HIS A 325 35.87 -28.89 -7.45
C HIS A 325 35.55 -27.79 -8.47
N CYS A 326 35.39 -28.13 -9.75
CA CYS A 326 35.19 -27.17 -10.81
C CYS A 326 33.76 -26.63 -10.81
N VAL A 327 33.61 -25.31 -10.69
CA VAL A 327 32.32 -24.65 -10.94
C VAL A 327 32.11 -24.49 -12.44
N VAL A 328 31.14 -25.22 -12.99
CA VAL A 328 30.80 -25.17 -14.41
C VAL A 328 29.48 -24.43 -14.60
N HIS A 329 29.53 -23.26 -15.25
CA HIS A 329 28.37 -22.41 -15.54
C HIS A 329 27.48 -22.09 -14.32
N GLY A 330 28.10 -21.89 -13.16
CA GLY A 330 27.38 -21.60 -11.93
C GLY A 330 26.75 -22.83 -11.28
N MET A 331 27.32 -24.02 -11.47
CA MET A 331 26.99 -25.21 -10.68
C MET A 331 28.25 -25.98 -10.30
N THR A 332 28.26 -26.51 -9.08
CA THR A 332 29.28 -27.46 -8.62
C THR A 332 28.88 -28.89 -8.98
N PRO A 333 29.82 -29.85 -9.02
CA PRO A 333 29.51 -31.27 -9.16
C PRO A 333 28.56 -31.74 -8.06
N LEU A 334 28.74 -31.24 -6.84
CA LEU A 334 27.90 -31.57 -5.69
C LEU A 334 26.46 -31.08 -5.87
N MET A 335 26.25 -29.88 -6.46
CA MET A 335 24.91 -29.39 -6.78
C MET A 335 24.19 -30.27 -7.80
N LEU A 336 24.89 -30.72 -8.85
CA LEU A 336 24.33 -31.61 -9.88
C LEU A 336 24.02 -33.00 -9.31
N ALA A 337 24.94 -33.59 -8.54
CA ALA A 337 24.72 -34.88 -7.89
C ALA A 337 23.56 -34.82 -6.87
N SER A 338 23.43 -33.69 -6.17
CA SER A 338 22.33 -33.43 -5.23
C SER A 338 20.98 -33.31 -5.94
N LEU A 339 20.92 -32.64 -7.10
CA LEU A 339 19.71 -32.56 -7.93
C LEU A 339 19.29 -33.94 -8.46
N GLU A 340 20.24 -34.77 -8.86
CA GLU A 340 19.99 -36.15 -9.29
C GLU A 340 19.53 -37.06 -8.16
N GLY A 341 19.92 -36.75 -6.92
CA GLY A 341 19.79 -37.67 -5.79
C GLY A 341 20.80 -38.81 -5.84
N ASN A 342 21.95 -38.62 -6.50
CA ASN A 342 22.99 -39.62 -6.64
C ASN A 342 23.86 -39.69 -5.35
N ILE A 343 23.38 -40.45 -4.38
CA ILE A 343 23.97 -40.51 -3.04
C ILE A 343 25.42 -41.02 -3.05
N SER A 344 25.77 -41.96 -3.94
CA SER A 344 27.15 -42.48 -4.04
C SER A 344 28.12 -41.37 -4.48
N VAL A 345 27.80 -40.67 -5.58
CA VAL A 345 28.63 -39.57 -6.07
C VAL A 345 28.68 -38.42 -5.06
N MET A 346 27.56 -38.10 -4.40
CA MET A 346 27.55 -37.08 -3.34
C MET A 346 28.54 -37.43 -2.21
N ARG A 347 28.56 -38.69 -1.75
CA ARG A 347 29.50 -39.13 -0.71
C ARG A 347 30.95 -39.06 -1.18
N GLU A 348 31.26 -39.52 -2.39
CA GLU A 348 32.61 -39.44 -2.97
C GLU A 348 33.10 -37.98 -3.09
N LEU A 349 32.23 -37.05 -3.51
CA LEU A 349 32.54 -35.62 -3.58
C LEU A 349 32.78 -35.00 -2.19
N LEU A 350 31.99 -35.38 -1.19
CA LEU A 350 32.15 -34.90 0.18
C LEU A 350 33.43 -35.47 0.81
N GLU A 351 33.76 -36.74 0.55
CA GLU A 351 35.04 -37.36 0.94
C GLU A 351 36.23 -36.68 0.27
N SER A 352 36.08 -36.23 -0.99
CA SER A 352 37.08 -35.41 -1.69
C SER A 352 37.14 -33.96 -1.20
N LYS A 353 36.43 -33.61 -0.11
CA LYS A 353 36.36 -32.26 0.48
C LYS A 353 35.72 -31.21 -0.43
N ALA A 354 34.71 -31.59 -1.23
CA ALA A 354 33.84 -30.59 -1.85
C ALA A 354 33.20 -29.70 -0.77
N ASP A 355 33.13 -28.40 -1.02
CA ASP A 355 32.51 -27.47 -0.09
C ASP A 355 30.98 -27.67 -0.11
N VAL A 356 30.44 -28.17 1.01
CA VAL A 356 29.03 -28.49 1.17
C VAL A 356 28.14 -27.24 1.14
N ASP A 357 28.70 -26.09 1.52
CA ASP A 357 28.02 -24.81 1.68
C ASP A 357 28.43 -23.80 0.61
N GLU A 358 29.03 -24.26 -0.50
CA GLU A 358 29.49 -23.40 -1.59
C GLU A 358 28.32 -22.56 -2.14
N LEU A 359 28.43 -21.23 -2.03
CA LEU A 359 27.40 -20.30 -2.45
C LEU A 359 27.63 -19.90 -3.91
N ILE A 360 26.81 -20.46 -4.80
CA ILE A 360 26.91 -20.15 -6.22
C ILE A 360 25.80 -19.21 -6.68
N ALA A 361 26.18 -18.21 -7.47
CA ALA A 361 25.23 -17.40 -8.21
C ALA A 361 24.79 -18.16 -9.47
N TRP A 362 23.52 -18.54 -9.51
CA TRP A 362 22.95 -19.30 -10.63
C TRP A 362 21.57 -18.79 -11.02
N ARG A 363 21.27 -18.87 -12.32
CA ARG A 363 19.99 -18.42 -12.89
C ARG A 363 19.56 -19.31 -14.05
N LEU A 364 18.35 -19.87 -13.94
CA LEU A 364 17.67 -20.49 -15.06
C LEU A 364 16.74 -19.47 -15.75
N PRO A 365 16.82 -19.27 -17.08
CA PRO A 365 15.96 -18.35 -17.82
C PRO A 365 14.45 -18.64 -17.72
N GLU A 366 14.10 -19.91 -17.48
CA GLU A 366 12.73 -20.39 -17.27
C GLU A 366 12.36 -20.59 -15.78
N GLY A 367 13.31 -20.36 -14.86
CA GLY A 367 13.21 -20.92 -13.51
C GLY A 367 12.72 -19.98 -12.41
N HIS A 368 12.14 -20.61 -11.40
CA HIS A 368 11.75 -20.03 -10.10
C HIS A 368 12.87 -20.05 -9.07
N ILE A 369 13.94 -20.78 -9.38
CA ILE A 369 15.17 -20.84 -8.60
C ILE A 369 16.15 -19.88 -9.27
N GLN A 370 16.23 -18.66 -8.76
CA GLN A 370 17.21 -17.66 -9.19
C GLN A 370 17.85 -17.08 -7.92
N GLY A 371 19.17 -16.96 -7.86
CA GLY A 371 19.79 -16.46 -6.65
C GLY A 371 21.27 -16.19 -6.81
N LYS A 372 21.76 -15.21 -6.06
CA LYS A 372 23.21 -14.96 -5.91
C LYS A 372 23.88 -15.98 -4.97
N SER A 373 23.08 -16.80 -4.28
CA SER A 373 23.48 -17.67 -3.17
C SER A 373 22.64 -18.96 -3.20
N VAL A 374 23.04 -19.92 -4.03
CA VAL A 374 22.42 -21.26 -4.14
C VAL A 374 23.43 -22.29 -3.63
N THR A 375 23.01 -23.15 -2.71
CA THR A 375 23.81 -24.28 -2.19
C THR A 375 23.30 -25.62 -2.73
N ALA A 376 24.10 -26.67 -2.59
CA ALA A 376 23.67 -28.04 -2.89
C ALA A 376 22.44 -28.46 -2.05
N LEU A 377 22.43 -28.08 -0.76
CA LEU A 377 21.30 -28.34 0.14
C LEU A 377 20.02 -27.64 -0.31
N LEU A 378 20.09 -26.39 -0.79
CA LEU A 378 18.92 -25.68 -1.31
C LEU A 378 18.27 -26.42 -2.49
N LEU A 379 19.08 -26.85 -3.44
CA LEU A 379 18.61 -27.57 -4.62
C LEU A 379 18.04 -28.94 -4.24
N ALA A 380 18.73 -29.67 -3.34
CA ALA A 380 18.24 -30.93 -2.83
C ALA A 380 16.88 -30.76 -2.13
N ALA A 381 16.76 -29.74 -1.28
CA ALA A 381 15.54 -29.51 -0.52
C ALA A 381 14.36 -29.10 -1.42
N SER A 382 14.64 -28.35 -2.48
CA SER A 382 13.62 -27.88 -3.42
C SER A 382 13.17 -28.97 -4.38
N LEU A 383 14.10 -29.76 -4.93
CA LEU A 383 13.86 -30.58 -6.12
C LEU A 383 14.28 -32.06 -6.02
N SER A 384 14.90 -32.51 -4.94
CA SER A 384 15.46 -33.87 -4.81
C SER A 384 14.79 -34.69 -3.69
N SER A 385 15.46 -35.76 -3.25
CA SER A 385 14.98 -36.70 -2.25
C SER A 385 15.43 -36.37 -0.82
N LYS A 386 14.73 -36.97 0.16
CA LYS A 386 15.09 -36.88 1.58
C LYS A 386 16.47 -37.47 1.87
N GLU A 387 16.92 -38.48 1.14
CA GLU A 387 18.23 -39.12 1.31
C GLU A 387 19.37 -38.17 0.91
N ALA A 388 19.18 -37.39 -0.16
CA ALA A 388 20.16 -36.38 -0.58
C ALA A 388 20.30 -35.29 0.49
N VAL A 389 19.19 -34.80 1.01
CA VAL A 389 19.16 -33.83 2.11
C VAL A 389 19.80 -34.40 3.37
N ALA A 390 19.46 -35.62 3.77
CA ALA A 390 20.07 -36.28 4.92
C ALA A 390 21.59 -36.43 4.77
N THR A 391 22.07 -36.82 3.59
CA THR A 391 23.51 -36.96 3.30
C THR A 391 24.26 -35.63 3.43
N LEU A 392 23.69 -34.53 2.92
CA LEU A 392 24.28 -33.19 3.05
C LEU A 392 24.28 -32.71 4.51
N LEU A 393 23.20 -32.95 5.25
CA LEU A 393 23.12 -32.59 6.67
C LEU A 393 24.07 -33.42 7.55
N ASP A 394 24.27 -34.70 7.23
CA ASP A 394 25.27 -35.54 7.91
C ASP A 394 26.70 -35.05 7.62
N ALA A 395 26.92 -34.43 6.45
CA ALA A 395 28.15 -33.71 6.12
C ALA A 395 28.21 -32.28 6.68
N ARG A 396 27.30 -31.91 7.59
CA ARG A 396 27.22 -30.62 8.29
C ARG A 396 26.90 -29.42 7.39
N ALA A 397 26.13 -29.63 6.32
CA ALA A 397 25.53 -28.52 5.56
C ALA A 397 24.75 -27.58 6.49
N SER A 398 24.92 -26.27 6.29
CA SER A 398 24.27 -25.27 7.12
C SER A 398 22.80 -25.06 6.72
N LEU A 399 21.91 -25.05 7.72
CA LEU A 399 20.49 -24.73 7.57
C LEU A 399 20.24 -23.21 7.56
N ASP A 400 21.20 -22.41 8.02
CA ASP A 400 21.04 -20.98 8.32
C ASP A 400 21.49 -20.06 7.16
N LEU A 401 21.98 -20.64 6.07
CA LEU A 401 22.47 -19.84 4.95
C LEU A 401 21.29 -19.14 4.24
N PRO A 402 21.36 -17.81 4.05
CA PRO A 402 20.34 -17.09 3.32
C PRO A 402 20.37 -17.54 1.86
N SER A 403 19.26 -18.13 1.39
CA SER A 403 19.25 -18.88 0.14
C SER A 403 18.09 -18.49 -0.78
N GLY A 404 18.30 -18.61 -2.10
CA GLY A 404 17.28 -18.36 -3.14
C GLY A 404 17.00 -16.90 -3.51
N VAL A 405 15.86 -16.65 -4.18
CA VAL A 405 15.48 -15.35 -4.83
C VAL A 405 15.34 -14.20 -3.82
N SER A 406 15.25 -14.51 -2.52
CA SER A 406 14.87 -13.55 -1.49
C SER A 406 15.51 -13.75 -0.11
N GLY A 407 16.53 -14.61 0.00
CA GLY A 407 17.15 -14.94 1.28
C GLY A 407 16.23 -15.70 2.25
N SER A 408 15.30 -16.49 1.71
CA SER A 408 14.39 -17.31 2.51
C SER A 408 15.13 -18.53 3.09
N GLY A 409 14.71 -19.00 4.25
CA GLY A 409 15.27 -20.21 4.86
C GLY A 409 14.95 -21.48 4.07
N ILE A 410 15.74 -22.53 4.29
CA ILE A 410 15.63 -23.82 3.59
C ILE A 410 14.28 -24.52 3.77
N VAL A 411 13.68 -24.39 4.96
CA VAL A 411 12.37 -24.99 5.31
C VAL A 411 11.25 -24.32 4.51
N VAL A 412 11.29 -22.99 4.37
CA VAL A 412 10.35 -22.22 3.55
C VAL A 412 10.42 -22.66 2.09
N GLN A 413 11.62 -22.92 1.57
CA GLN A 413 11.79 -23.35 0.19
C GLN A 413 11.24 -24.77 -0.05
N ALA A 414 11.55 -25.72 0.83
CA ALA A 414 10.96 -27.06 0.76
C ALA A 414 9.41 -27.01 0.81
N ALA A 415 8.85 -26.16 1.65
CA ALA A 415 7.40 -25.93 1.74
C ALA A 415 6.80 -25.32 0.46
N TYR A 416 7.47 -24.31 -0.12
CA TYR A 416 7.03 -23.65 -1.37
C TYR A 416 7.06 -24.58 -2.58
N PHE A 417 8.11 -25.41 -2.72
CA PHE A 417 8.20 -26.42 -3.78
C PHE A 417 7.37 -27.67 -3.48
N GLY A 418 6.74 -27.76 -2.31
CA GLY A 418 5.84 -28.85 -1.95
C GLY A 418 6.55 -30.18 -1.68
N ASN A 419 7.85 -30.16 -1.35
CA ASN A 419 8.63 -31.35 -1.06
C ASN A 419 8.40 -31.82 0.39
N SER A 420 7.26 -32.45 0.63
CA SER A 420 6.78 -32.85 1.97
C SER A 420 7.74 -33.81 2.69
N ASP A 421 8.34 -34.76 1.97
CA ASP A 421 9.26 -35.76 2.54
C ASP A 421 10.56 -35.12 3.05
N VAL A 422 11.10 -34.17 2.29
CA VAL A 422 12.23 -33.34 2.72
C VAL A 422 11.83 -32.44 3.88
N LEU A 423 10.65 -31.82 3.81
CA LEU A 423 10.18 -30.86 4.80
C LEU A 423 10.15 -31.49 6.20
N ALA A 424 9.60 -32.69 6.33
CA ALA A 424 9.63 -33.45 7.58
C ALA A 424 11.06 -33.66 8.10
N THR A 425 11.97 -34.10 7.22
CA THR A 425 13.38 -34.32 7.55
C THR A 425 14.08 -33.05 8.04
N LEU A 426 13.84 -31.90 7.39
CA LEU A 426 14.42 -30.62 7.80
C LEU A 426 13.92 -30.18 9.18
N ILE A 427 12.62 -30.37 9.46
CA ILE A 427 12.01 -30.03 10.75
C ILE A 427 12.59 -30.92 11.87
N GLU A 428 12.71 -32.22 11.64
CA GLU A 428 13.33 -33.16 12.58
C GLU A 428 14.80 -32.80 12.90
N ARG A 429 15.52 -32.27 11.91
CA ARG A 429 16.90 -31.79 12.04
C ARG A 429 16.99 -30.34 12.58
N ARG A 430 15.92 -29.83 13.19
CA ARG A 430 15.80 -28.50 13.82
C ARG A 430 15.90 -27.33 12.84
N GLY A 431 15.47 -27.50 11.60
CA GLY A 431 15.28 -26.39 10.67
C GLY A 431 14.24 -25.40 11.22
N ASP A 432 14.54 -24.11 11.08
CA ASP A 432 13.65 -23.05 11.56
C ASP A 432 12.38 -22.95 10.71
N MET A 433 11.24 -23.34 11.29
CA MET A 433 9.94 -23.24 10.63
C MET A 433 9.40 -21.80 10.58
N ASP A 434 9.91 -20.91 11.43
CA ASP A 434 9.50 -19.51 11.55
C ASP A 434 10.43 -18.57 10.76
N CYS A 435 11.36 -19.12 9.99
CA CYS A 435 12.23 -18.33 9.13
C CYS A 435 11.39 -17.50 8.14
N PRO A 436 11.68 -16.19 7.99
CA PRO A 436 10.84 -15.31 7.19
C PRO A 436 11.10 -15.52 5.69
N THR A 437 10.00 -15.69 4.95
CA THR A 437 9.92 -15.40 3.51
C THR A 437 10.20 -13.90 3.27
N PHE A 438 10.34 -13.51 2.01
CA PHE A 438 10.49 -12.08 1.66
C PHE A 438 9.30 -11.21 2.08
N LEU A 439 8.10 -11.80 2.19
CA LEU A 439 6.92 -11.13 2.73
C LEU A 439 6.84 -11.19 4.25
N GLY A 440 7.80 -11.79 4.96
CA GLY A 440 7.75 -11.97 6.40
C GLY A 440 6.79 -13.07 6.88
N GLY A 441 6.26 -13.88 5.96
CA GLY A 441 5.54 -15.13 6.24
C GLY A 441 6.49 -16.27 6.61
N ASN A 442 6.03 -17.30 7.31
CA ASN A 442 6.83 -18.47 7.68
C ASN A 442 6.60 -19.67 6.71
N ALA A 443 7.14 -20.85 7.03
CA ALA A 443 7.02 -22.05 6.19
C ALA A 443 5.55 -22.46 5.95
N LEU A 444 4.66 -22.30 6.93
CA LEU A 444 3.24 -22.64 6.79
C LEU A 444 2.54 -21.76 5.76
N LEU A 445 2.90 -20.48 5.72
CA LEU A 445 2.36 -19.56 4.74
C LEU A 445 2.86 -19.89 3.32
N ALA A 446 4.13 -20.31 3.18
CA ALA A 446 4.66 -20.81 1.91
C ALA A 446 3.97 -22.10 1.44
N ALA A 447 3.71 -23.04 2.37
CA ALA A 447 2.96 -24.27 2.07
C ALA A 447 1.51 -23.97 1.64
N ALA A 448 0.83 -23.04 2.29
CA ALA A 448 -0.54 -22.64 1.93
C ALA A 448 -0.65 -22.07 0.51
N GLY A 449 0.43 -21.48 -0.02
CA GLY A 449 0.52 -20.99 -1.40
C GLY A 449 1.07 -22.01 -2.39
N SER A 450 1.43 -23.23 -1.96
CA SER A 450 1.95 -24.28 -2.84
C SER A 450 0.85 -25.27 -3.24
N PRO A 451 1.09 -26.11 -4.26
CA PRO A 451 0.16 -27.19 -4.62
C PRO A 451 0.10 -28.34 -3.59
N SER A 452 1.04 -28.41 -2.63
CA SER A 452 1.22 -29.58 -1.76
C SER A 452 0.51 -29.41 -0.42
N VAL A 453 -0.66 -30.04 -0.32
CA VAL A 453 -1.45 -30.11 0.92
C VAL A 453 -0.69 -30.80 2.05
N ASP A 454 0.13 -31.80 1.72
CA ASP A 454 0.91 -32.56 2.71
C ASP A 454 1.93 -31.70 3.43
N SER A 455 2.55 -30.72 2.75
CA SER A 455 3.44 -29.75 3.41
C SER A 455 2.69 -28.94 4.47
N THR A 456 1.45 -28.57 4.22
CA THR A 456 0.60 -27.86 5.19
C THR A 456 0.24 -28.76 6.36
N ARG A 457 -0.12 -30.03 6.09
CA ARG A 457 -0.42 -31.03 7.12
C ARG A 457 0.76 -31.24 8.07
N ILE A 458 1.95 -31.50 7.54
CA ILE A 458 3.18 -31.73 8.32
C ILE A 458 3.49 -30.51 9.21
N LEU A 459 3.44 -29.30 8.67
CA LEU A 459 3.72 -28.10 9.45
C LEU A 459 2.71 -27.88 10.60
N LEU A 460 1.43 -28.19 10.38
CA LEU A 460 0.40 -28.12 11.42
C LEU A 460 0.59 -29.21 12.49
N GLU A 461 0.97 -30.42 12.12
CA GLU A 461 1.32 -31.50 13.05
C GLU A 461 2.50 -31.11 13.95
N HIS A 462 3.46 -30.37 13.41
CA HIS A 462 4.58 -29.77 14.15
C HIS A 462 4.23 -28.43 14.84
N ARG A 463 2.93 -28.12 15.00
CA ARG A 463 2.39 -26.97 15.76
C ARG A 463 2.74 -25.60 15.17
N ALA A 464 2.90 -25.48 13.85
CA ALA A 464 3.00 -24.18 13.19
C ALA A 464 1.72 -23.35 13.44
N ASN A 465 1.87 -22.05 13.68
CA ASN A 465 0.74 -21.17 14.01
C ASN A 465 -0.13 -20.88 12.76
N PRO A 466 -1.39 -21.37 12.70
CA PRO A 466 -2.26 -21.20 11.54
C PRO A 466 -2.76 -19.75 11.35
N ASN A 467 -2.55 -18.87 12.33
CA ASN A 467 -2.93 -17.46 12.29
C ASN A 467 -1.72 -16.52 12.13
N TYR A 468 -0.54 -17.05 11.79
CA TYR A 468 0.65 -16.24 11.58
C TYR A 468 0.48 -15.27 10.40
N MET A 469 0.50 -13.96 10.65
CA MET A 469 0.40 -12.95 9.60
C MET A 469 1.78 -12.51 9.09
N ASN A 470 1.93 -12.49 7.76
CA ASN A 470 3.08 -11.90 7.08
C ASN A 470 3.03 -10.35 7.10
N TYR A 471 3.99 -9.68 6.46
CA TYR A 471 4.10 -8.23 6.42
C TYR A 471 2.96 -7.53 5.67
N ILE A 472 2.26 -8.20 4.74
CA ILE A 472 1.07 -7.65 4.07
C ILE A 472 -0.24 -7.92 4.85
N GLY A 473 -0.15 -8.57 6.01
CA GLY A 473 -1.30 -8.91 6.85
C GLY A 473 -2.01 -10.21 6.47
N ALA A 474 -1.51 -10.98 5.50
CA ALA A 474 -2.14 -12.24 5.11
C ALA A 474 -1.80 -13.37 6.10
N THR A 475 -2.83 -14.06 6.58
CA THR A 475 -2.72 -15.37 7.28
C THR A 475 -2.52 -16.50 6.26
N PRO A 476 -2.12 -17.72 6.67
CA PRO A 476 -2.07 -18.89 5.79
C PRO A 476 -3.37 -19.12 5.00
N VAL A 477 -4.54 -18.97 5.64
CA VAL A 477 -5.84 -19.13 4.96
C VAL A 477 -6.05 -18.04 3.91
N ALA A 478 -5.75 -16.78 4.24
CA ALA A 478 -5.82 -15.69 3.27
C ALA A 478 -4.80 -15.90 2.12
N PHE A 479 -3.61 -16.43 2.40
CA PHE A 479 -2.59 -16.71 1.40
C PHE A 479 -3.01 -17.84 0.45
N ASN A 480 -3.62 -18.91 0.96
CA ASN A 480 -4.28 -19.94 0.15
C ASN A 480 -5.33 -19.33 -0.79
N CYS A 481 -6.12 -18.35 -0.32
CA CYS A 481 -7.07 -17.62 -1.16
C CYS A 481 -6.39 -16.73 -2.24
N ILE A 482 -5.27 -16.07 -1.93
CA ILE A 482 -4.51 -15.21 -2.87
C ILE A 482 -4.00 -16.02 -4.08
N PHE A 483 -3.50 -17.23 -3.81
CA PHE A 483 -2.95 -18.11 -4.85
C PHE A 483 -3.97 -19.08 -5.42
N ASN A 484 -5.20 -19.08 -4.88
CA ASN A 484 -6.29 -19.97 -5.27
C ASN A 484 -5.84 -21.44 -5.33
N THR A 485 -5.12 -21.89 -4.30
CA THR A 485 -4.64 -23.27 -4.18
C THR A 485 -5.75 -24.20 -3.66
N ASP A 486 -5.47 -25.49 -3.48
CA ASP A 486 -6.50 -26.49 -3.15
C ASP A 486 -7.30 -26.13 -1.89
N ALA A 487 -8.63 -26.32 -1.92
CA ALA A 487 -9.51 -26.08 -0.77
C ALA A 487 -9.18 -26.96 0.45
N GLU A 488 -8.50 -28.10 0.25
CA GLU A 488 -8.01 -28.94 1.33
C GLU A 488 -6.98 -28.20 2.22
N HIS A 489 -6.22 -27.24 1.68
CA HIS A 489 -5.36 -26.37 2.49
C HIS A 489 -6.20 -25.55 3.48
N ALA A 490 -7.25 -24.86 3.00
CA ALA A 490 -8.16 -24.10 3.84
C ALA A 490 -8.82 -25.02 4.88
N GLN A 491 -9.22 -26.23 4.48
CA GLN A 491 -9.82 -27.23 5.37
C GLN A 491 -8.90 -27.57 6.54
N LEU A 492 -7.65 -27.96 6.26
CA LEU A 492 -6.66 -28.29 7.29
C LEU A 492 -6.35 -27.10 8.21
N LEU A 493 -6.21 -25.91 7.64
CA LEU A 493 -5.94 -24.70 8.41
C LEU A 493 -7.12 -24.36 9.34
N LEU A 494 -8.36 -24.45 8.86
CA LEU A 494 -9.56 -24.21 9.65
C LEU A 494 -9.74 -25.29 10.74
N ASP A 495 -9.47 -26.56 10.44
CA ASP A 495 -9.47 -27.65 11.42
C ASP A 495 -8.40 -27.46 12.50
N ALA A 496 -7.26 -26.86 12.14
CA ALA A 496 -6.22 -26.42 13.05
C ALA A 496 -6.55 -25.11 13.80
N ARG A 497 -7.79 -24.61 13.71
CA ARG A 497 -8.30 -23.38 14.35
C ARG A 497 -7.71 -22.08 13.77
N ALA A 498 -7.46 -22.03 12.47
CA ALA A 498 -7.32 -20.75 11.77
C ALA A 498 -8.63 -19.94 11.92
N ASP A 499 -8.52 -18.65 12.19
CA ASP A 499 -9.67 -17.77 12.30
C ASP A 499 -10.11 -17.29 10.90
N PRO A 500 -11.31 -17.70 10.41
CA PRO A 500 -11.82 -17.31 9.10
C PRO A 500 -12.19 -15.82 9.01
N ASN A 501 -12.28 -15.13 10.16
CA ASN A 501 -12.58 -13.71 10.28
C ASN A 501 -11.35 -12.86 10.63
N GLN A 502 -10.16 -13.48 10.71
CA GLN A 502 -8.93 -12.74 11.02
C GLN A 502 -8.69 -11.67 9.97
N ARG A 503 -8.77 -10.41 10.41
CA ARG A 503 -8.50 -9.26 9.55
C ARG A 503 -6.99 -9.08 9.47
N GLY A 504 -6.49 -8.87 8.26
CA GLY A 504 -5.07 -8.68 8.08
C GLY A 504 -4.59 -7.36 8.69
N VAL A 505 -3.45 -7.39 9.36
CA VAL A 505 -2.82 -6.20 9.94
C VAL A 505 -1.42 -6.08 9.36
N VAL A 506 -1.16 -4.97 8.69
CA VAL A 506 0.15 -4.70 8.11
C VAL A 506 1.14 -4.35 9.22
N LYS A 507 2.09 -5.25 9.46
CA LYS A 507 3.08 -5.14 10.55
C LYS A 507 4.27 -4.24 10.25
N SER A 508 4.38 -3.71 9.02
CA SER A 508 5.54 -2.95 8.55
C SER A 508 5.14 -1.69 7.80
N CYS A 509 5.81 -0.57 8.10
CA CYS A 509 5.54 0.72 7.45
C CYS A 509 5.81 0.71 5.93
N LEU A 510 6.81 -0.05 5.48
CA LEU A 510 7.11 -0.24 4.05
C LEU A 510 5.92 -0.91 3.34
N TRP A 511 5.40 -1.97 3.93
CA TRP A 511 4.28 -2.74 3.39
C TRP A 511 2.95 -2.01 3.54
N ALA A 512 2.81 -1.13 4.53
CA ALA A 512 1.64 -0.25 4.66
C ALA A 512 1.61 0.78 3.52
N GLY A 513 2.78 1.35 3.19
CA GLY A 513 2.96 2.23 2.04
C GLY A 513 2.70 1.51 0.71
N LEU A 514 3.17 0.26 0.54
CA LEU A 514 2.87 -0.54 -0.64
C LEU A 514 1.37 -0.87 -0.74
N SER A 515 0.75 -1.32 0.35
CA SER A 515 -0.69 -1.61 0.39
C SER A 515 -1.52 -0.39 0.06
N TRP A 516 -1.17 0.80 0.59
CA TRP A 516 -1.82 2.05 0.21
C TRP A 516 -1.61 2.41 -1.27
N ALA A 517 -0.41 2.24 -1.81
CA ALA A 517 -0.15 2.46 -3.23
C ALA A 517 -0.96 1.50 -4.13
N CYS A 518 -1.12 0.26 -3.70
CA CYS A 518 -1.95 -0.73 -4.36
C CYS A 518 -3.44 -0.34 -4.28
N GLN A 519 -3.93 0.09 -3.12
CA GLN A 519 -5.28 0.64 -2.94
C GLN A 519 -5.53 1.86 -3.85
N LYS A 520 -4.54 2.73 -4.05
CA LYS A 520 -4.65 3.86 -4.97
C LYS A 520 -4.72 3.44 -6.43
N LYS A 521 -3.89 2.49 -6.86
CA LYS A 521 -4.01 1.92 -8.21
C LYS A 521 -5.36 1.25 -8.43
N VAL A 522 -5.90 0.62 -7.39
CA VAL A 522 -7.24 0.04 -7.37
C VAL A 522 -8.30 1.12 -7.60
N GLN A 523 -8.24 2.21 -6.82
CA GLN A 523 -9.15 3.35 -6.96
C GLN A 523 -9.09 4.02 -8.34
N LEU A 524 -7.89 4.10 -8.93
CA LEU A 524 -7.65 4.70 -10.25
C LEU A 524 -8.00 3.76 -11.42
N GLY A 525 -8.47 2.54 -11.15
CA GLY A 525 -8.78 1.55 -12.21
C GLY A 525 -7.56 1.02 -12.96
N SER A 526 -6.35 1.28 -12.46
CA SER A 526 -5.06 0.83 -13.06
C SER A 526 -4.44 -0.36 -12.31
N ALA A 527 -5.17 -0.95 -11.36
CA ALA A 527 -4.70 -2.08 -10.57
C ALA A 527 -4.69 -3.40 -11.34
N THR A 528 -3.59 -4.13 -11.16
CA THR A 528 -3.50 -5.56 -11.47
C THR A 528 -4.04 -6.42 -10.32
N MET A 529 -4.15 -7.74 -10.51
CA MET A 529 -4.71 -8.62 -9.48
C MET A 529 -3.86 -8.59 -8.21
N ILE A 530 -2.54 -8.50 -8.33
CA ILE A 530 -1.69 -8.42 -7.15
C ILE A 530 -1.87 -7.14 -6.34
N HIS A 531 -2.16 -6.02 -7.02
CA HIS A 531 -2.51 -4.78 -6.31
C HIS A 531 -3.79 -4.96 -5.50
N TRP A 532 -4.79 -5.66 -6.05
CA TRP A 532 -6.00 -5.99 -5.31
C TRP A 532 -5.70 -6.92 -4.13
N ASN A 533 -4.92 -7.98 -4.32
CA ASN A 533 -4.58 -8.90 -3.24
C ASN A 533 -3.80 -8.23 -2.10
N ILE A 534 -2.82 -7.37 -2.41
CA ILE A 534 -2.07 -6.60 -1.38
C ILE A 534 -2.98 -5.55 -0.71
N ALA A 535 -3.91 -4.94 -1.45
CA ALA A 535 -4.88 -4.00 -0.90
C ALA A 535 -5.83 -4.67 0.09
N VAL A 536 -6.44 -5.80 -0.31
CA VAL A 536 -7.43 -6.54 0.49
C VAL A 536 -6.78 -7.25 1.69
N SER A 537 -5.53 -7.71 1.55
CA SER A 537 -4.78 -8.32 2.66
C SER A 537 -4.60 -7.36 3.84
N ASN A 538 -4.69 -6.04 3.62
CA ASN A 538 -4.73 -5.06 4.68
C ASN A 538 -6.18 -4.80 5.12
N GLY A 539 -6.52 -5.27 6.31
CA GLY A 539 -7.83 -5.08 6.93
C GLY A 539 -8.96 -5.93 6.36
N GLY A 540 -8.74 -6.79 5.37
CA GLY A 540 -9.74 -7.72 4.82
C GLY A 540 -9.71 -9.07 5.53
N THR A 541 -10.82 -9.81 5.42
CA THR A 541 -10.93 -11.20 5.90
C THR A 541 -10.56 -12.18 4.78
N PRO A 542 -10.19 -13.43 5.10
CA PRO A 542 -10.03 -14.51 4.11
C PRO A 542 -11.18 -14.61 3.10
N LEU A 543 -12.43 -14.41 3.55
CA LEU A 543 -13.61 -14.45 2.67
C LEU A 543 -13.57 -13.34 1.59
N HIS A 544 -13.09 -12.13 1.91
CA HIS A 544 -12.91 -11.08 0.91
C HIS A 544 -11.89 -11.45 -0.17
N VAL A 545 -10.80 -12.12 0.24
CA VAL A 545 -9.75 -12.55 -0.69
C VAL A 545 -10.25 -13.70 -1.56
N ALA A 546 -10.94 -14.69 -0.98
CA ALA A 546 -11.56 -15.78 -1.72
C ALA A 546 -12.57 -15.26 -2.75
N ALA A 547 -13.36 -14.26 -2.36
CA ALA A 547 -14.29 -13.55 -3.24
C ALA A 547 -13.61 -12.88 -4.43
N LEU A 548 -12.57 -12.10 -4.14
CA LEU A 548 -11.80 -11.37 -5.14
C LEU A 548 -11.18 -12.30 -6.19
N ASN A 549 -10.63 -13.44 -5.74
CA ASN A 549 -9.97 -14.41 -6.61
C ASN A 549 -10.95 -15.42 -7.24
N GLY A 550 -12.24 -15.37 -6.91
CA GLY A 550 -13.26 -16.27 -7.45
C GLY A 550 -13.19 -17.70 -6.93
N SER A 551 -12.60 -17.91 -5.75
CA SER A 551 -12.39 -19.21 -5.12
C SER A 551 -13.66 -19.73 -4.44
N LEU A 552 -14.67 -20.13 -5.21
CA LEU A 552 -15.99 -20.50 -4.69
C LEU A 552 -15.92 -21.58 -3.60
N GLN A 553 -15.14 -22.64 -3.80
CA GLN A 553 -15.05 -23.75 -2.86
C GLN A 553 -14.45 -23.31 -1.51
N ILE A 554 -13.40 -22.49 -1.54
CA ILE A 554 -12.79 -21.93 -0.32
C ILE A 554 -13.78 -20.96 0.35
N ALA A 555 -14.49 -20.13 -0.42
CA ALA A 555 -15.48 -19.21 0.13
C ALA A 555 -16.63 -19.95 0.84
N LEU A 556 -17.16 -21.02 0.25
CA LEU A 556 -18.19 -21.85 0.88
C LEU A 556 -17.67 -22.50 2.16
N LEU A 557 -16.44 -23.03 2.11
CA LEU A 557 -15.82 -23.64 3.29
C LEU A 557 -15.61 -22.64 4.42
N LEU A 558 -15.23 -21.40 4.10
CA LEU A 558 -15.13 -20.33 5.09
C LEU A 558 -16.48 -20.02 5.73
N LEU A 559 -17.56 -19.95 4.94
CA LEU A 559 -18.92 -19.71 5.43
C LEU A 559 -19.43 -20.86 6.32
N ASP A 560 -19.13 -22.11 5.96
CA ASP A 560 -19.43 -23.29 6.79
C ASP A 560 -18.68 -23.29 8.13
N ARG A 561 -17.64 -22.46 8.26
CA ARG A 561 -16.83 -22.27 9.47
C ARG A 561 -17.05 -20.91 10.13
N ASP A 562 -18.25 -20.35 10.00
CA ASP A 562 -18.67 -19.09 10.63
C ASP A 562 -17.89 -17.85 10.14
N ALA A 563 -17.45 -17.84 8.87
CA ALA A 563 -16.99 -16.60 8.26
C ALA A 563 -18.13 -15.57 8.17
N ASP A 564 -17.86 -14.36 8.64
CA ASP A 564 -18.80 -13.25 8.62
C ASP A 564 -18.97 -12.73 7.18
N LEU A 565 -20.12 -13.07 6.59
CA LEU A 565 -20.54 -12.63 5.27
C LEU A 565 -20.70 -11.09 5.19
N ASP A 566 -21.01 -10.46 6.32
CA ASP A 566 -21.24 -9.02 6.44
C ASP A 566 -19.99 -8.24 6.87
N ALA A 567 -18.85 -8.93 7.03
CA ALA A 567 -17.58 -8.28 7.34
C ALA A 567 -17.28 -7.22 6.26
N THR A 568 -16.99 -6.00 6.69
CA THR A 568 -16.63 -4.91 5.76
C THR A 568 -15.14 -4.86 5.52
N TRP A 569 -14.64 -4.37 4.38
CA TRP A 569 -13.21 -4.07 4.17
C TRP A 569 -12.94 -2.55 4.17
N GLY A 570 -11.94 -2.11 4.96
CA GLY A 570 -11.50 -0.71 5.06
C GLY A 570 -12.46 0.24 5.79
N ASP A 571 -12.05 1.51 5.91
CA ASP A 571 -12.95 2.63 6.24
C ASP A 571 -13.84 2.93 5.03
N LYS A 572 -15.06 3.47 5.25
CA LYS A 572 -16.19 3.54 4.28
C LYS A 572 -15.90 4.21 2.91
N GLU A 573 -14.73 4.79 2.71
CA GLU A 573 -14.29 5.49 1.49
C GLU A 573 -13.86 4.57 0.33
N CYS A 574 -13.53 3.29 0.58
CA CYS A 574 -13.17 2.32 -0.49
C CYS A 574 -14.42 1.63 -1.06
N LEU A 575 -15.15 2.33 -1.93
CA LEU A 575 -16.54 2.05 -2.31
C LEU A 575 -16.78 0.89 -3.31
N TRP A 576 -15.92 -0.14 -3.40
CA TRP A 576 -16.09 -1.21 -4.41
C TRP A 576 -16.06 -2.65 -3.88
N LEU A 577 -15.48 -2.90 -2.71
CA LEU A 577 -15.38 -4.24 -2.08
C LEU A 577 -15.91 -4.20 -0.64
N GLN A 578 -17.20 -3.91 -0.45
CA GLN A 578 -17.73 -3.70 0.91
C GLN A 578 -18.32 -4.95 1.54
N THR A 579 -18.92 -5.85 0.75
CA THR A 579 -19.59 -7.06 1.26
C THR A 579 -19.56 -8.16 0.22
N VAL A 580 -19.63 -9.41 0.65
CA VAL A 580 -19.67 -10.58 -0.21
C VAL A 580 -21.13 -11.04 -0.34
N ARG A 581 -21.66 -11.21 -1.57
CA ARG A 581 -23.02 -11.70 -1.84
C ARG A 581 -22.99 -12.98 -2.69
N LEU A 582 -23.75 -13.98 -2.26
CA LEU A 582 -24.01 -15.21 -3.03
C LEU A 582 -25.31 -15.04 -3.83
N GLU A 583 -25.27 -15.25 -5.16
CA GLU A 583 -26.50 -15.41 -5.95
C GLU A 583 -26.85 -16.90 -6.21
N PRO A 584 -28.13 -17.31 -6.08
CA PRO A 584 -28.53 -18.72 -6.12
C PRO A 584 -28.39 -19.41 -7.48
N ALA A 585 -28.27 -18.67 -8.58
CA ALA A 585 -28.40 -19.24 -9.93
C ALA A 585 -27.07 -19.71 -10.56
N TYR A 586 -25.92 -19.25 -10.07
CA TYR A 586 -24.62 -19.50 -10.73
C TYR A 586 -23.44 -19.78 -9.78
N GLY A 587 -23.63 -19.79 -8.46
CA GLY A 587 -22.51 -19.92 -7.52
C GLY A 587 -21.49 -18.79 -7.66
N VAL A 588 -21.89 -17.64 -8.20
CA VAL A 588 -21.02 -16.47 -8.37
C VAL A 588 -21.10 -15.63 -7.11
N LEU A 589 -19.94 -15.45 -6.48
CA LEU A 589 -19.77 -14.67 -5.27
C LEU A 589 -19.41 -13.24 -5.71
N PHE A 590 -20.35 -12.31 -5.61
CA PHE A 590 -20.15 -10.90 -5.96
C PHE A 590 -19.60 -10.11 -4.79
N LEU A 591 -18.64 -9.23 -5.06
CA LEU A 591 -18.25 -8.16 -4.14
C LEU A 591 -19.20 -6.99 -4.37
N GLY A 592 -20.21 -6.87 -3.50
CA GLY A 592 -21.28 -5.88 -3.58
C GLY A 592 -21.01 -4.66 -2.70
N THR A 593 -21.46 -3.50 -3.18
CA THR A 593 -21.63 -2.30 -2.34
C THR A 593 -22.99 -2.38 -1.64
N ARG A 594 -23.11 -1.77 -0.45
CA ARG A 594 -24.30 -1.87 0.42
C ARG A 594 -25.61 -1.30 -0.18
N ASN A 595 -25.58 -0.76 -1.40
CA ASN A 595 -26.72 -0.21 -2.10
C ASN A 595 -27.09 -1.09 -3.28
N GLY A 596 -28.11 -1.94 -3.10
CA GLY A 596 -28.61 -2.81 -4.16
C GLY A 596 -29.08 -2.04 -5.39
N LYS A 597 -28.21 -1.95 -6.41
CA LYS A 597 -28.52 -1.84 -7.85
C LYS A 597 -27.38 -2.52 -8.60
N GLY A 598 -27.68 -3.63 -9.26
CA GLY A 598 -26.70 -4.55 -9.86
C GLY A 598 -25.93 -3.99 -11.07
N ALA A 599 -24.66 -4.42 -11.12
CA ALA A 599 -23.75 -4.73 -12.23
C ALA A 599 -23.71 -3.94 -13.57
N VAL A 600 -22.46 -3.83 -14.03
CA VAL A 600 -21.91 -3.47 -15.37
C VAL A 600 -21.51 -2.01 -15.59
N THR A 601 -20.22 -1.87 -15.88
CA THR A 601 -19.36 -0.70 -16.04
C THR A 601 -19.83 0.30 -17.10
N ILE A 602 -19.91 1.58 -16.76
CA ILE A 602 -19.73 2.69 -17.72
C ILE A 602 -18.84 3.74 -17.04
N ARG A 603 -17.69 4.03 -17.64
CA ARG A 603 -16.83 5.18 -17.30
C ARG A 603 -17.67 6.46 -17.21
N LYS A 604 -17.45 7.28 -16.19
CA LYS A 604 -17.92 8.67 -16.18
C LYS A 604 -16.90 9.59 -15.52
N ASP A 605 -15.73 9.60 -16.13
CA ASP A 605 -14.76 10.71 -16.09
C ASP A 605 -15.45 11.97 -16.66
N THR A 606 -16.07 12.83 -15.83
CA THR A 606 -16.34 14.26 -16.16
C THR A 606 -16.80 15.15 -14.98
N VAL A 607 -16.95 14.66 -13.75
CA VAL A 607 -17.37 15.52 -12.60
C VAL A 607 -16.27 15.68 -11.54
N SER A 608 -15.23 14.85 -11.58
CA SER A 608 -14.07 14.94 -10.67
C SER A 608 -13.06 16.03 -11.02
N GLU A 609 -13.29 16.83 -12.08
CA GLU A 609 -12.34 17.86 -12.51
C GLU A 609 -12.61 19.26 -11.93
N PHE A 610 -13.68 19.48 -11.16
CA PHE A 610 -14.04 20.84 -10.70
C PHE A 610 -14.04 21.10 -9.19
N LEU A 611 -13.93 20.09 -8.33
CA LEU A 611 -14.03 20.28 -6.87
C LEU A 611 -12.95 19.46 -6.14
N ASN A 612 -11.72 19.97 -6.15
CA ASN A 612 -10.61 19.41 -5.37
C ASN A 612 -10.43 20.25 -4.09
N ILE A 613 -11.16 19.91 -3.02
CA ILE A 613 -11.07 20.55 -1.69
C ILE A 613 -10.68 19.49 -0.64
N PRO A 614 -9.69 19.73 0.24
CA PRO A 614 -9.35 18.81 1.33
C PRO A 614 -10.33 18.96 2.51
N LEU A 615 -11.33 18.07 2.63
CA LEU A 615 -12.33 18.07 3.71
C LEU A 615 -12.24 16.84 4.63
N ALA A 616 -11.05 16.45 5.08
CA ALA A 616 -10.84 15.27 5.92
C ALA A 616 -11.51 15.32 7.32
N THR A 617 -12.20 16.40 7.70
CA THR A 617 -12.95 16.54 8.96
C THR A 617 -14.47 16.62 8.80
N LEU A 618 -14.99 16.71 7.58
CA LEU A 618 -16.44 16.67 7.32
C LEU A 618 -16.87 15.28 6.87
N SER A 619 -18.04 14.84 7.34
CA SER A 619 -18.60 13.56 6.89
C SER A 619 -18.83 13.57 5.37
N GLU A 620 -18.63 12.43 4.71
CA GLU A 620 -18.80 12.27 3.25
C GLU A 620 -20.21 12.66 2.78
N SER A 621 -21.22 12.62 3.67
CA SER A 621 -22.58 13.09 3.42
C SER A 621 -22.68 14.62 3.26
N MET A 622 -21.86 15.37 3.99
CA MET A 622 -21.81 16.83 3.92
C MET A 622 -21.06 17.27 2.65
N GLN A 623 -19.95 16.60 2.34
CA GLN A 623 -19.14 16.90 1.14
C GLN A 623 -19.92 16.73 -0.16
N ARG A 624 -20.76 15.69 -0.26
CA ARG A 624 -21.62 15.44 -1.45
C ARG A 624 -22.81 16.40 -1.56
N ARG A 625 -23.19 17.07 -0.48
CA ARG A 625 -24.28 18.05 -0.40
C ARG A 625 -23.78 19.49 -0.47
N CYS A 626 -22.49 19.75 -0.75
CA CYS A 626 -21.94 21.12 -0.69
C CYS A 626 -22.58 22.11 -1.66
N LEU A 627 -23.19 21.60 -2.75
CA LEU A 627 -23.98 22.37 -3.70
C LEU A 627 -25.43 22.64 -3.22
N ASP A 628 -25.86 21.97 -2.15
CA ASP A 628 -27.17 22.10 -1.49
C ASP A 628 -27.05 22.81 -0.12
N TRP A 629 -25.95 23.53 0.12
CA TRP A 629 -25.71 24.25 1.38
C TRP A 629 -26.29 25.66 1.34
N ASP A 630 -26.90 26.06 2.46
CA ASP A 630 -27.33 27.44 2.67
C ASP A 630 -26.14 28.27 3.19
N PHE A 631 -25.73 29.27 2.44
CA PHE A 631 -24.63 30.16 2.80
C PHE A 631 -25.15 31.44 3.45
N TRP A 632 -24.68 31.71 4.66
CA TRP A 632 -24.80 33.03 5.27
C TRP A 632 -23.54 33.84 4.95
N TYR A 633 -23.70 34.91 4.20
CA TYR A 633 -22.63 35.84 3.84
C TYR A 633 -22.99 37.24 4.34
N ASP A 634 -22.10 37.88 5.08
CA ASP A 634 -22.32 39.14 5.79
C ASP A 634 -22.79 40.28 4.88
N PHE A 635 -22.19 40.41 3.70
CA PHE A 635 -22.56 41.43 2.72
C PHE A 635 -24.01 41.25 2.19
N ILE A 636 -24.46 40.00 2.07
CA ILE A 636 -25.79 39.65 1.56
C ILE A 636 -26.84 39.66 2.67
N SER A 637 -26.46 39.24 3.87
CA SER A 637 -27.40 38.88 4.94
C SER A 637 -27.56 39.98 6.00
N CYS A 638 -26.63 40.94 6.05
CA CYS A 638 -26.69 42.10 6.94
C CYS A 638 -27.04 43.39 6.18
N PRO A 639 -27.79 44.33 6.79
CA PRO A 639 -28.06 45.64 6.17
C PRO A 639 -26.75 46.40 5.90
N GLN A 640 -26.45 46.66 4.63
CA GLN A 640 -25.24 47.39 4.23
C GLN A 640 -25.43 48.90 4.37
N LEU A 641 -24.49 49.57 5.04
CA LEU A 641 -24.45 51.03 5.07
C LEU A 641 -24.04 51.57 3.70
N GLY A 642 -25.01 52.01 2.90
CA GLY A 642 -24.77 52.78 1.68
C GLY A 642 -25.20 52.14 0.36
N VAL A 643 -25.67 50.88 0.34
CA VAL A 643 -26.11 50.23 -0.91
C VAL A 643 -27.54 50.64 -1.32
N SER A 644 -28.37 51.05 -0.35
CA SER A 644 -29.69 51.68 -0.57
C SER A 644 -29.62 53.20 -0.41
N GLY A 645 -28.74 53.84 -1.16
CA GLY A 645 -28.42 55.27 -0.99
C GLY A 645 -28.25 56.07 -2.28
N GLY A 646 -28.94 55.73 -3.37
CA GLY A 646 -29.05 56.67 -4.48
C GLY A 646 -29.82 57.90 -4.01
N LEU A 647 -29.13 59.02 -3.75
CA LEU A 647 -29.55 60.44 -3.57
C LEU A 647 -30.93 60.81 -2.92
N GLY A 648 -31.72 59.86 -2.40
CA GLY A 648 -33.11 60.05 -1.97
C GLY A 648 -33.55 59.18 -0.79
N ALA A 649 -32.65 58.50 -0.08
CA ALA A 649 -32.99 57.75 1.14
C ALA A 649 -33.18 58.71 2.33
N SER A 650 -34.30 58.56 3.04
CA SER A 650 -34.72 59.38 4.18
C SER A 650 -33.81 59.23 5.41
N ILE A 651 -33.83 60.22 6.32
CA ILE A 651 -33.05 60.18 7.58
C ILE A 651 -33.46 58.97 8.44
N GLU A 652 -34.73 58.59 8.42
CA GLU A 652 -35.25 57.45 9.17
C GLU A 652 -34.73 56.13 8.62
N GLU A 653 -34.68 55.94 7.30
CA GLU A 653 -34.09 54.76 6.65
C GLU A 653 -32.60 54.62 6.95
N LYS A 654 -31.84 55.74 6.96
CA LYS A 654 -30.43 55.73 7.37
C LYS A 654 -30.26 55.39 8.86
N SER A 655 -31.18 55.84 9.72
CA SER A 655 -31.18 55.49 11.16
C SER A 655 -31.57 54.02 11.41
N ALA A 656 -32.52 53.50 10.63
CA ALA A 656 -33.01 52.13 10.71
C ALA A 656 -31.95 51.16 10.20
N SER A 657 -31.26 51.50 9.11
CA SER A 657 -30.13 50.71 8.60
C SER A 657 -28.94 50.71 9.57
N LYS A 658 -28.65 51.84 10.25
CA LYS A 658 -27.63 51.89 11.33
C LYS A 658 -28.01 51.04 12.54
N ARG A 659 -29.27 51.09 12.99
CA ARG A 659 -29.78 50.25 14.09
C ARG A 659 -29.80 48.76 13.70
N GLY A 660 -30.17 48.45 12.47
CA GLY A 660 -30.16 47.10 11.91
C GLY A 660 -28.76 46.53 11.80
N LEU A 661 -27.77 47.33 11.38
CA LEU A 661 -26.37 46.91 11.37
C LEU A 661 -25.84 46.68 12.79
N ALA A 662 -26.12 47.58 13.74
CA ALA A 662 -25.72 47.40 15.13
C ALA A 662 -26.32 46.13 15.76
N ALA A 663 -27.59 45.84 15.47
CA ALA A 663 -28.27 44.62 15.91
C ALA A 663 -27.69 43.36 15.24
N ALA A 664 -27.33 43.44 13.95
CA ALA A 664 -26.70 42.34 13.23
C ALA A 664 -25.31 42.02 13.79
N ILE A 665 -24.52 43.06 14.11
CA ILE A 665 -23.20 42.93 14.74
C ILE A 665 -23.31 42.29 16.13
N ALA A 666 -24.26 42.72 16.96
CA ALA A 666 -24.50 42.11 18.28
C ALA A 666 -24.96 40.64 18.21
N SER A 667 -25.50 40.21 17.07
CA SER A 667 -26.03 38.86 16.85
C SER A 667 -25.00 37.88 16.27
N ILE A 668 -23.77 38.34 15.95
CA ILE A 668 -22.69 37.50 15.39
C ILE A 668 -22.48 36.20 16.18
N PRO A 669 -22.44 36.20 17.52
CA PRO A 669 -22.24 34.95 18.25
C PRO A 669 -23.39 33.96 18.10
N ALA A 670 -24.63 34.45 18.02
CA ALA A 670 -25.79 33.62 17.76
C ALA A 670 -25.77 33.04 16.33
N TYR A 671 -25.20 33.77 15.36
CA TYR A 671 -24.98 33.25 14.01
C TYR A 671 -23.94 32.13 14.01
N CYS A 672 -22.80 32.33 14.69
CA CYS A 672 -21.77 31.29 14.86
C CYS A 672 -22.32 30.07 15.64
N GLU A 673 -23.23 30.27 16.59
CA GLU A 673 -23.88 29.18 17.33
C GLU A 673 -24.90 28.41 16.48
N LYS A 674 -25.55 29.04 15.50
CA LYS A 674 -26.47 28.36 14.57
C LYS A 674 -25.77 27.75 13.35
N ALA A 675 -24.60 28.23 12.98
CA ALA A 675 -23.86 27.71 11.84
C ALA A 675 -23.31 26.30 12.10
N ASP A 676 -23.56 25.35 11.21
CA ASP A 676 -22.99 23.99 11.27
C ASP A 676 -21.51 23.97 10.87
N LEU A 677 -21.09 24.94 10.04
CA LEU A 677 -19.74 25.13 9.52
C LEU A 677 -19.45 26.62 9.38
N THR A 678 -18.24 27.07 9.74
CA THR A 678 -17.79 28.45 9.51
C THR A 678 -16.66 28.46 8.48
N VAL A 679 -16.77 29.31 7.46
CA VAL A 679 -15.78 29.44 6.38
C VAL A 679 -15.27 30.88 6.35
N VAL A 680 -13.95 31.03 6.41
CA VAL A 680 -13.21 32.29 6.34
C VAL A 680 -12.57 32.38 4.96
N LEU A 681 -12.83 33.47 4.25
CA LEU A 681 -12.16 33.77 2.99
C LEU A 681 -11.08 34.82 3.24
N ALA A 682 -9.81 34.42 3.18
CA ALA A 682 -8.66 35.30 3.39
C ALA A 682 -7.58 35.12 2.31
N PRO A 683 -7.92 35.25 1.01
CA PRO A 683 -6.93 35.17 -0.06
C PRO A 683 -5.98 36.37 -0.05
N SER A 684 -4.76 36.16 -0.56
CA SER A 684 -3.79 37.25 -0.74
C SER A 684 -4.25 38.18 -1.85
N VAL A 685 -4.87 39.31 -1.49
CA VAL A 685 -5.45 40.29 -2.43
C VAL A 685 -5.09 41.72 -2.06
N LEU A 686 -4.84 42.56 -3.06
CA LEU A 686 -4.58 43.98 -2.84
C LEU A 686 -5.89 44.71 -2.55
N HIS A 687 -5.98 45.36 -1.39
CA HIS A 687 -7.14 46.21 -1.06
C HIS A 687 -7.14 47.45 -1.95
N SER A 688 -8.25 47.70 -2.64
CA SER A 688 -8.38 48.81 -3.60
C SER A 688 -8.11 50.18 -2.99
N ASP A 689 -8.63 50.41 -1.78
CA ASP A 689 -8.66 51.76 -1.19
C ASP A 689 -7.46 52.09 -0.29
N VAL A 690 -6.88 51.09 0.40
CA VAL A 690 -5.72 51.29 1.29
C VAL A 690 -4.42 50.78 0.71
N HIS A 691 -4.43 50.18 -0.49
CA HIS A 691 -3.26 49.64 -1.19
C HIS A 691 -2.41 48.69 -0.32
N GLN A 692 -3.03 48.05 0.67
CA GLN A 692 -2.41 47.02 1.50
C GLN A 692 -2.80 45.64 1.00
N VAL A 693 -1.86 44.69 1.03
CA VAL A 693 -2.16 43.29 0.74
C VAL A 693 -2.90 42.70 1.95
N LEU A 694 -4.13 42.28 1.73
CA LEU A 694 -4.90 41.48 2.68
C LEU A 694 -4.48 40.02 2.54
N SER A 695 -4.34 39.32 3.66
CA SER A 695 -3.94 37.92 3.73
C SER A 695 -4.51 37.29 5.01
N THR A 696 -4.27 36.00 5.21
CA THR A 696 -4.62 35.30 6.47
C THR A 696 -3.99 35.94 7.71
N SER A 697 -2.78 36.51 7.60
CA SER A 697 -2.14 37.23 8.72
C SER A 697 -2.85 38.56 9.01
N SER A 698 -3.23 39.30 7.96
CA SER A 698 -4.05 40.52 8.11
C SER A 698 -5.40 40.22 8.76
N TRP A 699 -6.09 39.17 8.33
CA TRP A 699 -7.38 38.73 8.91
C TRP A 699 -7.23 38.35 10.39
N SER A 700 -6.28 37.47 10.73
CA SER A 700 -6.06 37.01 12.12
C SER A 700 -5.61 38.12 13.08
N SER A 701 -5.14 39.25 12.56
CA SER A 701 -4.75 40.42 13.36
C SER A 701 -5.92 41.33 13.76
N ARG A 702 -7.09 41.23 13.12
CA ARG A 702 -8.24 42.14 13.34
C ARG A 702 -9.15 41.69 14.48
N GLY A 703 -9.66 42.65 15.26
CA GLY A 703 -10.48 42.38 16.45
C GLY A 703 -11.77 41.59 16.17
N TRP A 704 -12.56 42.01 15.19
CA TRP A 704 -13.82 41.35 14.80
C TRP A 704 -13.59 39.93 14.24
N CYS A 705 -12.55 39.75 13.42
CA CYS A 705 -12.18 38.45 12.87
C CYS A 705 -11.75 37.44 13.97
N ARG A 706 -11.07 37.94 15.00
CA ARG A 706 -10.77 37.14 16.22
C ARG A 706 -12.05 36.79 16.97
N ALA A 707 -13.03 37.68 17.06
CA ALA A 707 -14.31 37.42 17.72
C ALA A 707 -15.12 36.31 17.05
N GLU A 708 -15.20 36.30 15.72
CA GLU A 708 -15.87 35.24 14.94
C GLU A 708 -15.23 33.86 15.20
N ARG A 709 -13.90 33.81 15.22
CA ARG A 709 -13.13 32.62 15.57
C ARG A 709 -13.44 32.16 17.00
N THR A 710 -13.40 33.07 17.96
CA THR A 710 -13.68 32.78 19.38
C THR A 710 -15.11 32.31 19.61
N ALA A 711 -16.11 32.93 18.96
CA ALA A 711 -17.51 32.53 19.05
C ALA A 711 -17.75 31.13 18.48
N THR A 712 -17.08 30.78 17.38
CA THR A 712 -17.14 29.44 16.78
C THR A 712 -16.59 28.38 17.73
N VAL A 713 -15.45 28.67 18.37
CA VAL A 713 -14.77 27.78 19.34
C VAL A 713 -15.62 27.58 20.61
N PHE A 714 -16.20 28.64 21.17
CA PHE A 714 -16.97 28.56 22.41
C PHE A 714 -18.42 28.09 22.25
N SER A 715 -18.91 27.94 21.03
CA SER A 715 -20.29 27.52 20.73
C SER A 715 -20.72 26.25 21.51
N SER A 716 -21.99 26.20 21.91
CA SER A 716 -22.52 25.26 22.92
C SER A 716 -22.81 23.85 22.40
N ALA A 717 -22.42 23.51 21.17
CA ALA A 717 -22.78 22.25 20.52
C ALA A 717 -22.45 21.05 21.42
N SER A 718 -23.47 20.22 21.65
CA SER A 718 -23.40 18.96 22.41
C SER A 718 -22.16 18.15 22.03
N SER A 719 -21.62 17.39 22.97
CA SER A 719 -20.34 16.65 22.91
C SER A 719 -20.15 15.66 21.73
N ALA A 720 -21.05 15.64 20.74
CA ALA A 720 -21.02 14.78 19.56
C ALA A 720 -20.58 15.47 18.25
N SER A 721 -20.56 16.81 18.13
CA SER A 721 -20.13 17.50 16.89
C SER A 721 -19.24 18.70 17.17
N LYS A 722 -17.92 18.54 17.01
CA LYS A 722 -16.98 19.67 17.01
C LYS A 722 -17.27 20.56 15.81
N LYS A 723 -17.55 21.85 16.01
CA LYS A 723 -17.66 22.81 14.91
C LYS A 723 -16.29 23.04 14.26
N VAL A 724 -16.25 23.06 12.93
CA VAL A 724 -15.02 23.20 12.15
C VAL A 724 -14.96 24.61 11.55
N LEU A 725 -13.84 25.30 11.71
CA LEU A 725 -13.54 26.57 11.05
C LEU A 725 -12.62 26.30 9.86
N LEU A 726 -13.08 26.57 8.64
CA LEU A 726 -12.28 26.46 7.41
C LEU A 726 -11.73 27.83 7.02
N VAL A 727 -10.45 27.94 6.71
CA VAL A 727 -9.80 29.17 6.23
C VAL A 727 -9.31 28.92 4.80
N VAL A 728 -9.86 29.67 3.87
CA VAL A 728 -9.59 29.61 2.43
C VAL A 728 -8.70 30.79 2.05
N SER A 729 -7.43 30.53 1.76
CA SER A 729 -6.46 31.55 1.31
C SER A 729 -6.21 31.52 -0.21
N GLY A 730 -6.84 30.59 -0.92
CA GLY A 730 -6.75 30.50 -2.38
C GLY A 730 -7.53 29.30 -2.92
N PRO A 731 -7.65 29.17 -4.26
CA PRO A 731 -8.47 28.15 -4.91
C PRO A 731 -8.04 26.70 -4.62
N THR A 732 -6.83 26.50 -4.11
CA THR A 732 -6.29 25.18 -3.67
C THR A 732 -5.75 25.20 -2.24
N GLN A 733 -5.98 26.30 -1.50
CA GLN A 733 -5.41 26.52 -0.17
C GLN A 733 -6.54 26.70 0.85
N ILE A 734 -6.91 25.58 1.49
CA ILE A 734 -7.99 25.51 2.49
C ILE A 734 -7.42 24.79 3.71
N SER A 735 -7.48 25.44 4.87
CA SER A 735 -6.95 24.94 6.15
C SER A 735 -8.05 24.89 7.21
N ILE A 736 -7.90 24.01 8.19
CA ILE A 736 -8.83 23.92 9.33
C ILE A 736 -8.17 24.64 10.51
N SER A 737 -8.84 25.66 11.04
CA SER A 737 -8.38 26.39 12.23
C SER A 737 -9.09 25.85 13.47
N GLY A 738 -8.33 25.26 14.39
CA GLY A 738 -8.85 24.70 15.65
C GLY A 738 -7.80 24.57 16.76
N GLY A 739 -6.63 25.18 16.57
CA GLY A 739 -5.53 25.16 17.52
C GLY A 739 -5.74 26.09 18.73
N PRO A 740 -4.87 26.03 19.74
CA PRO A 740 -4.95 26.85 20.96
C PRO A 740 -4.62 28.35 20.75
N GLU A 741 -4.48 28.79 19.49
CA GLU A 741 -4.14 30.16 19.10
C GLU A 741 -5.15 31.21 19.57
N TRP A 742 -6.36 30.81 19.97
CA TRP A 742 -7.34 31.72 20.56
C TRP A 742 -6.93 32.20 21.97
N ILE A 743 -6.08 31.46 22.68
CA ILE A 743 -5.63 31.77 24.05
C ILE A 743 -4.70 33.00 24.05
N SER A 744 -3.91 33.19 22.99
CA SER A 744 -2.94 34.28 22.83
C SER A 744 -3.47 35.47 22.02
N ALA A 745 -4.61 35.34 21.33
CA ALA A 745 -5.13 36.36 20.43
C ALA A 745 -6.59 36.69 20.74
N TRP A 746 -6.81 37.37 21.87
CA TRP A 746 -8.15 37.79 22.30
C TRP A 746 -8.75 38.83 21.35
N PRO A 747 -10.07 38.84 21.15
CA PRO A 747 -10.74 39.80 20.27
C PRO A 747 -10.40 41.26 20.60
N GLY A 748 -10.39 41.63 21.89
CA GLY A 748 -10.04 42.98 22.34
C GLY A 748 -8.56 43.39 22.16
N GLN A 749 -7.68 42.46 21.78
CA GLN A 749 -6.26 42.72 21.50
C GLN A 749 -5.98 42.81 19.98
N GLY A 750 -6.99 42.72 19.13
CA GLY A 750 -6.84 42.88 17.70
C GLY A 750 -6.62 44.33 17.29
N LYS A 751 -6.28 44.54 16.01
CA LYS A 751 -6.29 45.85 15.37
C LYS A 751 -7.74 46.26 15.10
N PHE A 752 -8.08 47.50 15.43
CA PHE A 752 -9.42 48.07 15.26
C PHE A 752 -9.36 49.29 14.34
N THR A 753 -10.30 49.35 13.39
CA THR A 753 -10.52 50.56 12.59
C THR A 753 -11.36 51.58 13.38
N ILE A 754 -12.25 51.10 14.26
CA ILE A 754 -13.07 51.91 15.16
C ILE A 754 -12.79 51.45 16.59
N GLU A 755 -12.19 52.32 17.40
CA GLU A 755 -11.71 51.94 18.74
C GLU A 755 -12.85 51.56 19.71
N HIS A 756 -14.04 52.13 19.53
CA HIS A 756 -15.22 51.81 20.35
C HIS A 756 -15.61 50.32 20.26
N ASP A 757 -15.40 49.69 19.10
CA ASP A 757 -15.71 48.27 18.86
C ASP A 757 -14.93 47.33 19.77
N ARG A 758 -13.76 47.77 20.28
CA ARG A 758 -12.97 46.99 21.24
C ARG A 758 -13.77 46.67 22.50
N THR A 759 -14.43 47.69 23.07
CA THR A 759 -15.23 47.54 24.29
C THR A 759 -16.45 46.66 24.07
N VAL A 760 -17.11 46.83 22.93
CA VAL A 760 -18.26 45.99 22.51
C VAL A 760 -17.84 44.52 22.39
N LEU A 761 -16.70 44.24 21.76
CA LEU A 761 -16.19 42.87 21.61
C LEU A 761 -15.74 42.26 22.93
N GLN A 762 -15.17 43.04 23.84
CA GLN A 762 -14.76 42.57 25.17
C GLN A 762 -15.98 42.17 26.02
N ASP A 763 -17.03 42.99 26.04
CA ASP A 763 -18.28 42.68 26.76
C ASP A 763 -18.94 41.43 26.17
N LEU A 764 -19.07 41.36 24.83
CA LEU A 764 -19.65 40.21 24.12
C LEU A 764 -18.87 38.90 24.35
N THR A 765 -17.54 38.95 24.29
CA THR A 765 -16.67 37.79 24.55
C THR A 765 -16.78 37.34 26.00
N GLY A 766 -16.89 38.29 26.93
CA GLY A 766 -17.14 38.02 28.35
C GLY A 766 -18.48 37.33 28.60
N GLU A 767 -19.54 37.74 27.92
CA GLU A 767 -20.87 37.12 28.02
C GLU A 767 -20.91 35.69 27.46
N LEU A 768 -20.25 35.45 26.32
CA LEU A 768 -20.14 34.12 25.73
C LEU A 768 -19.43 33.14 26.66
N LEU A 769 -18.31 33.58 27.23
CA LEU A 769 -17.52 32.78 28.16
C LEU A 769 -18.28 32.52 29.47
N ALA A 770 -19.04 33.51 29.96
CA ALA A 770 -19.89 33.36 31.14
C ALA A 770 -21.02 32.34 30.90
N THR A 771 -21.67 32.42 29.73
CA THR A 771 -22.73 31.47 29.34
C THR A 771 -22.17 30.04 29.22
N LYS A 772 -20.99 29.87 28.64
CA LYS A 772 -20.30 28.57 28.57
C LYS A 772 -19.98 28.04 29.96
N CYS A 773 -19.46 28.89 30.84
CA CYS A 773 -19.17 28.56 32.22
C CYS A 773 -20.43 28.09 32.98
N GLU A 774 -21.55 28.81 32.86
CA GLU A 774 -22.82 28.43 33.47
C GLU A 774 -23.34 27.09 32.95
N ASN A 775 -23.28 26.85 31.64
CA ASN A 775 -23.71 25.59 31.04
C ASN A 775 -22.87 24.40 31.53
N LEU A 776 -21.55 24.58 31.63
CA LEU A 776 -20.65 23.56 32.18
C LEU A 776 -20.94 23.31 33.66
N LEU A 777 -21.14 24.37 34.45
CA LEU A 777 -21.49 24.28 35.86
C LEU A 777 -22.83 23.54 36.07
N ARG A 778 -23.86 23.84 35.26
CA ARG A 778 -25.18 23.16 35.30
C ARG A 778 -25.08 21.69 34.90
N SER A 779 -24.23 21.36 33.94
CA SER A 779 -23.99 19.98 33.50
C SER A 779 -23.08 19.18 34.45
N GLY A 780 -22.64 19.76 35.58
CA GLY A 780 -21.73 19.13 36.52
C GLY A 780 -20.31 18.95 35.99
N GLN A 781 -19.99 19.54 34.83
CA GLN A 781 -18.67 19.45 34.22
C GLN A 781 -17.73 20.43 34.88
N SER A 782 -16.64 19.90 35.42
CA SER A 782 -15.65 20.63 36.20
C SER A 782 -14.85 21.72 35.47
N GLN A 783 -14.90 21.71 34.15
CA GLN A 783 -14.16 22.58 33.25
C GLN A 783 -14.57 24.06 33.39
N TRP A 784 -15.73 24.34 34.00
CA TRP A 784 -16.22 25.69 34.26
C TRP A 784 -15.19 26.59 34.96
N ARG A 785 -14.37 26.04 35.88
CA ARG A 785 -13.33 26.79 36.62
C ARG A 785 -12.28 27.39 35.70
N PHE A 786 -11.87 26.67 34.66
CA PHE A 786 -10.91 27.18 33.68
C PHE A 786 -11.49 28.36 32.89
N TYR A 787 -12.71 28.22 32.37
CA TYR A 787 -13.37 29.30 31.63
C TYR A 787 -13.71 30.50 32.53
N GLN A 788 -14.01 30.26 33.80
CA GLN A 788 -14.22 31.33 34.77
C GLN A 788 -12.95 32.15 35.04
N ALA A 789 -11.78 31.52 35.09
CA ALA A 789 -10.49 32.20 35.27
C ALA A 789 -10.12 33.09 34.08
N LEU A 790 -10.67 32.84 32.90
CA LEU A 790 -10.41 33.64 31.70
C LEU A 790 -11.37 34.84 31.53
N LEU A 791 -12.47 34.91 32.29
CA LEU A 791 -13.47 36.00 32.23
C LEU A 791 -12.91 37.42 32.36
N PRO A 792 -12.01 37.73 33.32
CA PRO A 792 -11.49 39.07 33.51
C PRO A 792 -10.71 39.55 32.28
N LYS A 793 -9.90 38.64 31.73
CA LYS A 793 -9.12 38.89 30.52
C LYS A 793 -10.02 39.04 29.29
N ALA A 794 -11.07 38.24 29.17
CA ALA A 794 -12.06 38.35 28.10
C ALA A 794 -12.78 39.72 28.10
N ARG A 795 -13.12 40.22 29.29
CA ARG A 795 -13.78 41.53 29.51
C ARG A 795 -12.84 42.72 29.44
N GLY A 796 -11.53 42.50 29.41
CA GLY A 796 -10.53 43.58 29.46
C GLY A 796 -10.56 44.39 30.76
N ARG A 797 -11.13 43.85 31.85
CA ARG A 797 -11.22 44.48 33.17
C ARG A 797 -10.62 43.55 34.21
N ALA A 798 -9.59 44.00 34.91
CA ALA A 798 -9.09 43.33 36.10
C ALA A 798 -10.01 43.73 37.27
N ASP A 799 -11.11 43.02 37.47
CA ASP A 799 -12.09 43.32 38.54
C ASP A 799 -11.56 43.01 39.96
N PHE A 800 -10.24 42.96 40.16
CA PHE A 800 -9.59 42.19 41.23
C PHE A 800 -8.91 42.99 42.33
N GLU A 801 -8.99 44.32 42.34
CA GLU A 801 -8.18 45.14 43.25
C GLU A 801 -8.41 44.86 44.76
N ARG A 802 -9.36 43.99 45.15
CA ARG A 802 -9.63 43.62 46.56
C ARG A 802 -10.08 42.16 46.80
N GLU A 803 -9.71 41.20 45.95
CA GLU A 803 -10.05 39.78 46.20
C GLU A 803 -8.93 39.08 47.00
N GLY A 804 -9.19 38.72 48.27
CA GLY A 804 -8.26 37.95 49.11
C GLY A 804 -8.39 36.43 48.93
N LEU A 805 -7.39 35.65 49.37
CA LEU A 805 -7.30 34.20 49.15
C LEU A 805 -8.57 33.42 49.54
N ASP A 806 -9.20 33.74 50.68
CA ASP A 806 -10.41 33.05 51.15
C ASP A 806 -11.61 33.22 50.21
N HIS A 807 -11.75 34.42 49.61
CA HIS A 807 -12.82 34.68 48.65
C HIS A 807 -12.56 33.94 47.34
N PHE A 808 -11.30 33.93 46.88
CA PHE A 808 -10.86 33.19 45.70
C PHE A 808 -11.14 31.68 45.82
N LEU A 809 -10.76 31.05 46.94
CA LEU A 809 -10.99 29.63 47.17
C LEU A 809 -12.50 29.30 47.18
N ARG A 810 -13.35 30.15 47.77
CA ARG A 810 -14.81 29.98 47.75
C ARG A 810 -15.40 30.12 46.35
N ARG A 811 -14.97 31.13 45.59
CA ARG A 811 -15.41 31.40 44.21
C ARG A 811 -15.18 30.19 43.31
N TYR A 812 -14.01 29.56 43.45
CA TYR A 812 -13.65 28.36 42.70
C TYR A 812 -14.07 27.05 43.37
N ARG A 813 -14.74 27.08 44.53
CA ARG A 813 -15.10 25.88 45.32
C ARG A 813 -13.88 24.96 45.53
N ILE A 814 -12.77 25.54 45.96
CA ILE A 814 -11.51 24.87 46.29
C ILE A 814 -11.43 24.71 47.82
N PRO A 815 -11.19 23.49 48.35
CA PRO A 815 -11.14 23.25 49.78
C PRO A 815 -10.02 23.98 50.52
N ASP A 816 -8.83 24.05 49.93
CA ASP A 816 -7.62 24.64 50.53
C ASP A 816 -6.61 25.14 49.48
N SER A 817 -5.61 25.92 49.90
CA SER A 817 -4.60 26.56 49.04
C SER A 817 -3.64 25.59 48.33
N HIS A 818 -3.64 24.31 48.69
CA HIS A 818 -2.78 23.27 48.13
C HIS A 818 -3.57 22.19 47.36
N CYS A 819 -4.90 22.30 47.31
CA CYS A 819 -5.76 21.30 46.71
C CYS A 819 -5.74 21.40 45.18
N VAL A 820 -5.33 20.32 44.51
CA VAL A 820 -5.46 20.19 43.06
C VAL A 820 -6.90 19.88 42.69
N VAL A 821 -7.53 20.76 41.91
CA VAL A 821 -8.91 20.62 41.47
C VAL A 821 -8.95 20.45 39.95
N HIS A 822 -9.31 19.25 39.49
CA HIS A 822 -9.40 18.87 38.08
C HIS A 822 -8.11 19.09 37.27
N GLY A 823 -6.98 18.84 37.90
CA GLY A 823 -5.68 18.99 37.26
C GLY A 823 -5.18 20.42 37.21
N MET A 824 -5.67 21.31 38.09
CA MET A 824 -5.14 22.66 38.27
C MET A 824 -4.95 22.97 39.75
N THR A 825 -3.87 23.67 40.07
CA THR A 825 -3.65 24.25 41.41
C THR A 825 -4.32 25.61 41.53
N PRO A 826 -4.56 26.08 42.77
CA PRO A 826 -4.99 27.46 43.01
C PRO A 826 -4.04 28.48 42.36
N LEU A 827 -2.73 28.19 42.38
CA LEU A 827 -1.70 29.04 41.76
C LEU A 827 -1.84 29.08 40.23
N MET A 828 -2.17 27.97 39.57
CA MET A 828 -2.46 27.95 38.13
C MET A 828 -3.70 28.78 37.78
N LEU A 829 -4.78 28.68 38.58
CA LEU A 829 -5.99 29.47 38.38
C LEU A 829 -5.76 30.97 38.60
N ALA A 830 -5.02 31.34 39.65
CA ALA A 830 -4.63 32.72 39.91
C ALA A 830 -3.72 33.28 38.80
N SER A 831 -2.82 32.46 38.26
CA SER A 831 -1.97 32.80 37.11
C SER A 831 -2.77 32.97 35.82
N LEU A 832 -3.85 32.21 35.62
CA LEU A 832 -4.78 32.36 34.49
C LEU A 832 -5.60 33.66 34.58
N GLU A 833 -6.04 34.02 35.79
CA GLU A 833 -6.75 35.29 36.05
C GLU A 833 -5.82 36.51 35.95
N GLY A 834 -4.52 36.32 36.19
CA GLY A 834 -3.56 37.42 36.36
C GLY A 834 -3.71 38.12 37.73
N ASN A 835 -4.27 37.44 38.73
CA ASN A 835 -4.46 38.01 40.07
C ASN A 835 -3.16 37.93 40.88
N ILE A 836 -2.31 38.95 40.71
CA ILE A 836 -0.99 39.01 41.34
C ILE A 836 -1.08 38.98 42.88
N SER A 837 -2.13 39.55 43.48
CA SER A 837 -2.30 39.58 44.93
C SER A 837 -2.51 38.16 45.51
N VAL A 838 -3.44 37.39 44.94
CA VAL A 838 -3.68 35.99 45.31
C VAL A 838 -2.47 35.12 44.98
N MET A 839 -1.78 35.36 43.86
CA MET A 839 -0.53 34.64 43.54
C MET A 839 0.52 34.83 44.63
N ARG A 840 0.72 36.05 45.14
CA ARG A 840 1.67 36.32 46.23
C ARG A 840 1.23 35.63 47.52
N GLU A 841 -0.03 35.73 47.91
CA GLU A 841 -0.57 35.05 49.11
C GLU A 841 -0.42 33.52 49.01
N LEU A 842 -0.65 32.93 47.83
CA LEU A 842 -0.44 31.50 47.59
C LEU A 842 1.04 31.10 47.70
N LEU A 843 1.94 31.90 47.12
CA LEU A 843 3.40 31.65 47.20
C LEU A 843 3.91 31.81 48.65
N GLU A 844 3.40 32.79 49.41
CA GLU A 844 3.68 32.95 50.84
C GLU A 844 3.16 31.77 51.67
N SER A 845 2.04 31.17 51.26
CA SER A 845 1.51 29.93 51.85
C SER A 845 2.31 28.66 51.49
N LYS A 846 3.42 28.80 50.73
CA LYS A 846 4.25 27.70 50.22
C LYS A 846 3.54 26.81 49.18
N ALA A 847 2.70 27.39 48.32
CA ALA A 847 2.25 26.69 47.12
C ALA A 847 3.46 26.31 46.25
N ASP A 848 3.44 25.10 45.67
CA ASP A 848 4.50 24.65 44.77
C ASP A 848 4.41 25.42 43.44
N VAL A 849 5.44 26.22 43.16
CA VAL A 849 5.53 27.08 41.98
C VAL A 849 5.71 26.28 40.68
N ASP A 850 6.27 25.08 40.80
CA ASP A 850 6.67 24.21 39.69
C ASP A 850 5.81 22.94 39.60
N GLU A 851 4.66 22.91 40.30
CA GLU A 851 3.79 21.74 40.31
C GLU A 851 3.37 21.35 38.89
N LEU A 852 3.83 20.18 38.46
CA LEU A 852 3.58 19.64 37.12
C LEU A 852 2.29 18.85 37.12
N ILE A 853 1.28 19.36 36.44
CA ILE A 853 -0.02 18.67 36.39
C ILE A 853 -0.31 18.18 34.98
N ALA A 854 -0.67 16.90 34.88
CA ALA A 854 -1.19 16.31 33.66
C ALA A 854 -2.61 16.83 33.41
N TRP A 855 -2.70 17.94 32.68
CA TRP A 855 -3.97 18.59 32.38
C TRP A 855 -4.30 18.53 30.89
N ARG A 856 -5.55 18.20 30.57
CA ARG A 856 -6.09 18.14 29.21
C ARG A 856 -7.01 19.32 28.99
N LEU A 857 -6.71 20.16 28.00
CA LEU A 857 -7.62 21.21 27.55
C LEU A 857 -8.97 20.60 27.14
N PRO A 858 -10.10 21.13 27.65
CA PRO A 858 -11.45 20.64 27.37
C PRO A 858 -11.78 20.43 25.88
N GLU A 859 -11.23 21.28 25.01
CA GLU A 859 -11.51 21.29 23.57
C GLU A 859 -10.59 20.37 22.74
N GLY A 860 -9.73 19.59 23.40
CA GLY A 860 -9.26 18.32 22.86
C GLY A 860 -8.14 18.36 21.82
N HIS A 861 -7.34 19.42 21.72
CA HIS A 861 -6.20 19.48 20.78
C HIS A 861 -4.81 19.54 21.44
N ILE A 862 -4.74 19.59 22.78
CA ILE A 862 -3.49 19.51 23.53
C ILE A 862 -3.54 18.29 24.45
N GLN A 863 -2.79 17.25 24.10
CA GLN A 863 -2.42 16.16 25.01
C GLN A 863 -0.98 16.41 25.48
N GLY A 864 -0.80 17.37 26.40
CA GLY A 864 0.47 17.58 27.09
C GLY A 864 0.51 16.77 28.38
N LYS A 865 1.63 16.11 28.67
CA LYS A 865 1.80 15.27 29.88
C LYS A 865 2.07 16.10 31.15
N SER A 866 2.31 17.41 31.05
CA SER A 866 2.62 18.30 32.18
C SER A 866 2.45 19.81 31.85
N VAL A 867 1.77 20.56 32.71
CA VAL A 867 1.56 22.04 32.63
C VAL A 867 1.99 22.68 33.96
N THR A 868 2.62 23.87 33.91
CA THR A 868 3.01 24.67 35.10
C THR A 868 2.28 26.03 35.13
N ALA A 869 2.25 26.69 36.29
CA ALA A 869 1.71 28.04 36.43
C ALA A 869 2.46 29.06 35.55
N LEU A 870 3.79 28.91 35.43
CA LEU A 870 4.64 29.74 34.58
C LEU A 870 4.28 29.60 33.09
N LEU A 871 4.00 28.38 32.61
CA LEU A 871 3.56 28.15 31.23
C LEU A 871 2.24 28.85 30.91
N LEU A 872 1.28 28.83 31.82
CA LEU A 872 -0.02 29.48 31.65
C LEU A 872 0.12 31.00 31.63
N ALA A 873 0.90 31.57 32.56
CA ALA A 873 1.20 32.99 32.60
C ALA A 873 1.91 33.48 31.31
N ALA A 874 2.89 32.70 30.82
CA ALA A 874 3.62 33.01 29.60
C ALA A 874 2.74 32.90 28.34
N SER A 875 1.84 31.92 28.26
CA SER A 875 0.90 31.75 27.14
C SER A 875 -0.13 32.88 27.07
N LEU A 876 -0.47 33.46 28.22
CA LEU A 876 -1.43 34.57 28.35
C LEU A 876 -0.78 35.96 28.23
N SER A 877 0.51 36.08 27.92
CA SER A 877 1.21 37.37 27.80
C SER A 877 1.13 38.23 29.08
N SER A 878 1.11 37.61 30.27
CA SER A 878 1.09 38.33 31.54
C SER A 878 2.50 38.53 32.07
N LYS A 879 3.13 39.65 31.73
CA LYS A 879 4.51 39.99 32.15
C LYS A 879 4.66 39.98 33.67
N GLU A 880 3.70 40.55 34.39
CA GLU A 880 3.75 40.68 35.85
C GLU A 880 3.59 39.34 36.57
N ALA A 881 2.72 38.46 36.06
CA ALA A 881 2.58 37.11 36.60
C ALA A 881 3.84 36.27 36.34
N VAL A 882 4.42 36.37 35.14
CA VAL A 882 5.70 35.72 34.80
C VAL A 882 6.82 36.24 35.72
N ALA A 883 6.94 37.55 35.90
CA ALA A 883 7.94 38.12 36.81
C ALA A 883 7.76 37.64 38.26
N THR A 884 6.52 37.63 38.76
CA THR A 884 6.21 37.18 40.13
C THR A 884 6.56 35.71 40.34
N LEU A 885 6.27 34.84 39.36
CA LEU A 885 6.63 33.42 39.43
C LEU A 885 8.15 33.20 39.34
N LEU A 886 8.84 33.95 38.48
CA LEU A 886 10.31 33.87 38.37
C LEU A 886 11.01 34.41 39.63
N ASP A 887 10.48 35.45 40.26
CA ASP A 887 10.97 35.95 41.55
C ASP A 887 10.76 34.92 42.67
N ALA A 888 9.71 34.09 42.57
CA ALA A 888 9.48 32.92 43.41
C ALA A 888 10.29 31.66 42.98
N ARG A 889 11.26 31.81 42.08
CA ARG A 889 12.16 30.75 41.58
C ARG A 889 11.49 29.65 40.75
N ALA A 890 10.45 29.97 40.00
CA ALA A 890 9.89 29.04 39.00
C ALA A 890 10.97 28.58 38.01
N SER A 891 10.98 27.27 37.70
CA SER A 891 11.96 26.68 36.80
C SER A 891 11.66 26.96 35.33
N LEU A 892 12.69 27.36 34.59
CA LEU A 892 12.66 27.58 33.14
C LEU A 892 12.88 26.29 32.34
N ASP A 893 13.39 25.24 32.99
CA ASP A 893 13.90 24.03 32.34
C ASP A 893 12.87 22.89 32.29
N LEU A 894 11.68 23.11 32.87
CA LEU A 894 10.66 22.08 32.92
C LEU A 894 10.07 21.85 31.51
N PRO A 895 10.14 20.61 30.97
CA PRO A 895 9.52 20.28 29.70
C PRO A 895 8.00 20.37 29.89
N SER A 896 7.38 21.33 29.21
CA SER A 896 5.97 21.66 29.43
C SER A 896 5.22 21.79 28.09
N GLY A 897 3.92 21.49 28.10
CA GLY A 897 3.05 21.61 26.92
C GLY A 897 2.94 20.37 26.00
N VAL A 898 2.38 20.57 24.80
CA VAL A 898 1.99 19.51 23.83
C VAL A 898 3.19 18.72 23.30
N SER A 899 4.35 19.36 23.23
CA SER A 899 5.56 18.88 22.53
C SER A 899 6.76 18.65 23.45
N GLY A 900 6.64 18.90 24.76
CA GLY A 900 7.77 18.88 25.69
C GLY A 900 8.81 19.98 25.40
N SER A 901 8.40 21.10 24.79
CA SER A 901 9.28 22.21 24.42
C SER A 901 9.53 23.15 25.61
N GLY A 902 10.65 23.87 25.59
CA GLY A 902 10.99 24.85 26.63
C GLY A 902 10.07 26.09 26.59
N ILE A 903 9.98 26.79 27.72
CA ILE A 903 9.12 27.96 27.91
C ILE A 903 9.43 29.11 26.93
N VAL A 904 10.71 29.26 26.56
CA VAL A 904 11.19 30.30 25.62
C VAL A 904 10.69 30.04 24.20
N VAL A 905 10.74 28.79 23.73
CA VAL A 905 10.17 28.37 22.44
C VAL A 905 8.67 28.63 22.40
N GLN A 906 7.97 28.36 23.50
CA GLN A 906 6.53 28.56 23.56
C GLN A 906 6.15 30.04 23.51
N ALA A 907 6.87 30.90 24.25
CA ALA A 907 6.68 32.35 24.20
C ALA A 907 6.97 32.92 22.80
N ALA A 908 8.00 32.40 22.13
CA ALA A 908 8.34 32.75 20.74
C ALA A 908 7.28 32.29 19.73
N TYR A 909 6.74 31.08 19.88
CA TYR A 909 5.67 30.55 19.01
C TYR A 909 4.37 31.35 19.11
N PHE A 910 3.97 31.74 20.33
CA PHE A 910 2.78 32.55 20.55
C PHE A 910 2.97 34.05 20.24
N GLY A 911 4.19 34.49 19.97
CA GLY A 911 4.51 35.87 19.63
C GLY A 911 4.45 36.85 20.81
N ASN A 912 4.59 36.37 22.05
CA ASN A 912 4.54 37.19 23.26
C ASN A 912 5.90 37.86 23.52
N SER A 913 6.22 38.93 22.77
CA SER A 913 7.52 39.61 22.78
C SER A 913 7.96 40.12 24.16
N ASP A 914 7.07 40.71 24.94
CA ASP A 914 7.39 41.22 26.29
C ASP A 914 7.75 40.11 27.29
N VAL A 915 7.03 38.99 27.22
CA VAL A 915 7.31 37.80 28.03
C VAL A 915 8.61 37.15 27.55
N LEU A 916 8.80 37.04 26.23
CA LEU A 916 10.01 36.48 25.63
C LEU A 916 11.26 37.27 26.06
N ALA A 917 11.22 38.60 26.02
CA ALA A 917 12.30 39.45 26.52
C ALA A 917 12.59 39.18 28.00
N THR A 918 11.54 39.14 28.84
CA THR A 918 11.68 38.87 30.28
C THR A 918 12.29 37.49 30.55
N LEU A 919 11.90 36.45 29.78
CA LEU A 919 12.45 35.10 29.92
C LEU A 919 13.93 35.04 29.49
N ILE A 920 14.31 35.74 28.41
CA ILE A 920 15.70 35.81 27.93
C ILE A 920 16.58 36.58 28.92
N GLU A 921 16.10 37.71 29.46
CA GLU A 921 16.78 38.48 30.52
C GLU A 921 17.05 37.64 31.78
N ARG A 922 16.14 36.71 32.09
CA ARG A 922 16.25 35.76 33.20
C ARG A 922 17.00 34.46 32.82
N ARG A 923 17.76 34.47 31.71
CA ARG A 923 18.62 33.38 31.21
C ARG A 923 17.87 32.13 30.73
N GLY A 924 16.67 32.28 30.18
CA GLY A 924 15.99 31.18 29.50
C GLY A 924 16.77 30.69 28.27
N ASP A 925 16.79 29.37 28.06
CA ASP A 925 17.48 28.75 26.94
C ASP A 925 16.76 29.03 25.60
N MET A 926 17.41 29.80 24.72
CA MET A 926 16.91 30.12 23.38
C MET A 926 17.11 28.98 22.38
N ASP A 927 17.98 28.02 22.68
CA ASP A 927 18.32 26.87 21.82
C ASP A 927 17.58 25.59 22.22
N CYS A 928 16.65 25.68 23.17
CA CYS A 928 15.83 24.54 23.58
C CYS A 928 15.05 23.97 22.37
N PRO A 929 15.05 22.64 22.16
CA PRO A 929 14.50 22.04 20.96
C PRO A 929 12.97 21.96 20.98
N THR A 930 12.36 22.29 19.85
CA THR A 930 10.97 21.98 19.50
C THR A 930 10.83 20.49 19.15
N PHE A 931 9.60 20.00 18.96
CA PHE A 931 9.36 18.62 18.48
C PHE A 931 10.01 18.31 17.12
N LEU A 932 10.21 19.33 16.28
CA LEU A 932 10.90 19.21 14.99
C LEU A 932 12.41 19.41 15.12
N GLY A 933 12.94 19.64 16.33
CA GLY A 933 14.35 19.91 16.56
C GLY A 933 14.80 21.32 16.17
N GLY A 934 13.87 22.26 15.96
CA GLY A 934 14.15 23.69 15.78
C GLY A 934 14.22 24.43 17.13
N ASN A 935 14.84 25.62 17.18
CA ASN A 935 14.97 26.45 18.38
C ASN A 935 13.92 27.58 18.45
N ALA A 936 14.04 28.49 19.42
CA ALA A 936 13.11 29.61 19.61
C ALA A 936 13.03 30.54 18.39
N LEU A 937 14.15 30.75 17.68
CA LEU A 937 14.17 31.60 16.47
C LEU A 937 13.37 30.98 15.33
N LEU A 938 13.47 29.67 15.16
CA LEU A 938 12.68 28.94 14.16
C LEU A 938 11.17 28.99 14.50
N ALA A 939 10.80 28.91 15.77
CA ALA A 939 9.43 29.08 16.23
C ALA A 939 8.91 30.51 15.99
N ALA A 940 9.71 31.54 16.30
CA ALA A 940 9.37 32.93 16.05
C ALA A 940 9.20 33.23 14.55
N ALA A 941 10.04 32.66 13.69
CA ALA A 941 9.99 32.83 12.23
C ALA A 941 8.71 32.29 11.59
N GLY A 942 8.01 31.36 12.25
CA GLY A 942 6.68 30.86 11.87
C GLY A 942 5.51 31.52 12.62
N SER A 943 5.79 32.46 13.52
CA SER A 943 4.78 33.22 14.25
C SER A 943 4.41 34.51 13.51
N PRO A 944 3.23 35.13 13.79
CA PRO A 944 2.88 36.43 13.25
C PRO A 944 3.69 37.60 13.84
N SER A 945 4.44 37.40 14.93
CA SER A 945 5.13 38.47 15.65
C SER A 945 6.55 38.68 15.12
N VAL A 946 6.77 39.82 14.46
CA VAL A 946 8.08 40.24 13.97
C VAL A 946 9.02 40.57 15.14
N ASP A 947 8.48 41.14 16.22
CA ASP A 947 9.24 41.57 17.39
C ASP A 947 9.92 40.41 18.10
N SER A 948 9.29 39.23 18.15
CA SER A 948 9.91 38.02 18.71
C SER A 948 11.15 37.59 17.93
N THR A 949 11.11 37.67 16.59
CA THR A 949 12.28 37.40 15.73
C THR A 949 13.38 38.45 15.95
N ARG A 950 13.01 39.73 16.05
CA ARG A 950 13.94 40.83 16.32
C ARG A 950 14.69 40.64 17.64
N ILE A 951 13.97 40.41 18.74
CA ILE A 951 14.54 40.20 20.08
C ILE A 951 15.52 39.02 20.07
N LEU A 952 15.15 37.89 19.46
CA LEU A 952 16.03 36.72 19.40
C LEU A 952 17.32 36.98 18.59
N LEU A 953 17.23 37.74 17.49
CA LEU A 953 18.40 38.13 16.69
C LEU A 953 19.30 39.14 17.42
N GLU A 954 18.73 40.11 18.15
CA GLU A 954 19.47 41.05 19.00
C GLU A 954 20.25 40.31 20.11
N HIS A 955 19.69 39.22 20.62
CA HIS A 955 20.34 38.31 21.57
C HIS A 955 21.22 37.23 20.91
N ARG A 956 21.61 37.41 19.64
CA ARG A 956 22.55 36.57 18.87
C ARG A 956 22.08 35.13 18.57
N ALA A 957 20.77 34.90 18.43
CA ALA A 957 20.28 33.62 17.92
C ALA A 957 20.81 33.32 16.50
N ASN A 958 21.17 32.06 16.23
CA ASN A 958 21.75 31.67 14.94
C ASN A 958 20.68 31.66 13.81
N PRO A 959 20.76 32.56 12.81
CA PRO A 959 19.77 32.68 11.74
C PRO A 959 19.80 31.50 10.75
N ASN A 960 20.84 30.66 10.79
CA ASN A 960 21.03 29.48 9.93
C ASN A 960 20.85 28.16 10.69
N TYR A 961 20.26 28.19 11.89
CA TYR A 961 19.98 26.98 12.65
C TYR A 961 19.01 26.06 11.88
N MET A 962 19.33 24.77 11.77
CA MET A 962 18.51 23.81 11.03
C MET A 962 17.87 22.78 11.96
N ASN A 963 16.55 22.60 11.82
CA ASN A 963 15.80 21.56 12.53
C ASN A 963 16.02 20.14 11.94
N TYR A 964 15.32 19.11 12.45
CA TYR A 964 15.50 17.72 12.02
C TYR A 964 15.10 17.43 10.56
N ILE A 965 14.28 18.30 9.96
CA ILE A 965 13.91 18.23 8.53
C ILE A 965 14.79 19.12 7.64
N GLY A 966 15.78 19.80 8.22
CA GLY A 966 16.72 20.66 7.50
C GLY A 966 16.21 22.08 7.23
N ALA A 967 15.12 22.52 7.85
CA ALA A 967 14.57 23.86 7.64
C ALA A 967 15.36 24.90 8.44
N THR A 968 15.80 25.97 7.77
CA THR A 968 16.32 27.21 8.38
C THR A 968 15.16 28.14 8.78
N PRO A 969 15.37 29.12 9.67
CA PRO A 969 14.39 30.17 9.96
C PRO A 969 13.82 30.86 8.72
N VAL A 970 14.64 31.14 7.70
CA VAL A 970 14.17 31.75 6.44
C VAL A 970 13.30 30.77 5.65
N ALA A 971 13.73 29.51 5.51
CA ALA A 971 12.91 28.49 4.86
C ALA A 971 11.59 28.28 5.62
N PHE A 972 11.61 28.27 6.95
CA PHE A 972 10.42 28.11 7.79
C PHE A 972 9.50 29.35 7.71
N ASN A 973 10.06 30.55 7.60
CA ASN A 973 9.29 31.76 7.33
C ASN A 973 8.53 31.68 6.00
N CYS A 974 9.19 31.18 4.95
CA CYS A 974 8.58 30.96 3.65
C CYS A 974 7.40 29.96 3.69
N ILE A 975 7.27 29.16 4.74
CA ILE A 975 6.20 28.16 4.93
C ILE A 975 4.96 28.77 5.57
N PHE A 976 5.15 29.51 6.67
CA PHE A 976 4.06 29.93 7.55
C PHE A 976 3.64 31.38 7.34
N ASN A 977 4.51 32.20 6.76
CA ASN A 977 4.30 33.63 6.61
C ASN A 977 4.33 34.03 5.12
N THR A 978 3.54 35.05 4.81
CA THR A 978 3.46 35.67 3.48
C THR A 978 4.04 37.08 3.47
N ASP A 979 4.38 37.62 4.64
CA ASP A 979 4.90 38.97 4.82
C ASP A 979 6.43 39.00 4.77
N ALA A 980 7.00 40.00 4.10
CA ALA A 980 8.43 40.05 3.82
C ALA A 980 9.27 40.55 5.03
N GLU A 981 8.63 41.12 6.06
CA GLU A 981 9.35 41.77 7.17
C GLU A 981 10.19 40.79 8.00
N HIS A 982 9.67 39.59 8.30
CA HIS A 982 10.44 38.53 8.95
C HIS A 982 11.61 38.05 8.08
N ALA A 983 11.37 37.83 6.79
CA ALA A 983 12.40 37.39 5.86
C ALA A 983 13.51 38.45 5.73
N GLN A 984 13.14 39.72 5.68
CA GLN A 984 14.05 40.86 5.66
C GLN A 984 14.95 40.88 6.90
N LEU A 985 14.38 40.78 8.10
CA LEU A 985 15.17 40.75 9.34
C LEU A 985 16.13 39.57 9.39
N LEU A 986 15.70 38.39 8.96
CA LEU A 986 16.55 37.20 8.92
C LEU A 986 17.70 37.34 7.92
N LEU A 987 17.42 37.89 6.72
CA LEU A 987 18.44 38.12 5.69
C LEU A 987 19.41 39.24 6.10
N ASP A 988 18.93 40.30 6.75
CA ASP A 988 19.78 41.36 7.31
C ASP A 988 20.69 40.82 8.43
N ALA A 989 20.23 39.81 9.16
CA ALA A 989 21.03 39.06 10.13
C ALA A 989 21.98 38.01 9.51
N ARG A 990 22.16 38.01 8.17
CA ARG A 990 23.00 37.07 7.41
C ARG A 990 22.49 35.62 7.38
N ALA A 991 21.18 35.43 7.31
CA ALA A 991 20.64 34.14 6.90
C ALA A 991 21.02 33.84 5.44
N ASP A 992 21.40 32.60 5.15
CA ASP A 992 21.77 32.16 3.80
C ASP A 992 20.51 31.84 2.96
N PRO A 993 20.23 32.62 1.89
CA PRO A 993 19.08 32.41 1.02
C PRO A 993 19.19 31.16 0.13
N ASN A 994 20.39 30.56 0.05
CA ASN A 994 20.70 29.38 -0.77
C ASN A 994 20.89 28.11 0.06
N GLN A 995 20.74 28.19 1.38
CA GLN A 995 20.93 27.04 2.25
C GLN A 995 19.94 25.92 1.91
N ARG A 996 20.48 24.81 1.42
CA ARG A 996 19.70 23.60 1.12
C ARG A 996 19.35 22.85 2.41
N GLY A 997 18.10 22.39 2.50
CA GLY A 997 17.69 21.55 3.61
C GLY A 997 18.33 20.17 3.57
N VAL A 998 18.83 19.71 4.72
CA VAL A 998 19.40 18.36 4.88
C VAL A 998 18.65 17.66 6.02
N VAL A 999 18.04 16.52 5.73
CA VAL A 999 17.37 15.72 6.76
C VAL A 999 18.41 15.13 7.70
N LYS A 1000 18.33 15.51 8.98
CA LYS A 1000 19.29 15.09 10.01
C LYS A 1000 18.85 13.84 10.78
N SER A 1001 17.66 13.29 10.51
CA SER A 1001 17.09 12.14 11.23
C SER A 1001 16.39 11.13 10.31
N CYS A 1002 16.74 9.84 10.47
CA CYS A 1002 16.16 8.73 9.70
C CYS A 1002 14.64 8.57 9.90
N LEU A 1003 14.12 8.93 11.07
CA LEU A 1003 12.68 8.91 11.38
C LEU A 1003 11.92 9.95 10.52
N TRP A 1004 12.51 11.13 10.34
CA TRP A 1004 11.92 12.22 9.57
C TRP A 1004 12.11 12.08 8.05
N ALA A 1005 13.15 11.36 7.61
CA ALA A 1005 13.28 10.93 6.21
C ALA A 1005 12.11 10.02 5.78
N GLY A 1006 11.66 9.13 6.68
CA GLY A 1006 10.49 8.27 6.44
C GLY A 1006 9.16 9.04 6.39
N LEU A 1007 8.98 10.04 7.27
CA LEU A 1007 7.82 10.94 7.25
C LEU A 1007 7.79 11.86 6.02
N SER A 1008 8.95 12.37 5.59
CA SER A 1008 9.09 13.15 4.35
C SER A 1008 8.70 12.32 3.12
N TRP A 1009 9.16 11.07 3.03
CA TRP A 1009 8.80 10.17 1.93
C TRP A 1009 7.30 9.80 1.93
N ALA A 1010 6.71 9.58 3.11
CA ALA A 1010 5.26 9.36 3.25
C ALA A 1010 4.42 10.59 2.84
N CYS A 1011 4.94 11.79 3.11
CA CYS A 1011 4.35 13.06 2.71
C CYS A 1011 4.43 13.26 1.19
N GLN A 1012 5.55 12.91 0.56
CA GLN A 1012 5.85 13.05 -0.88
C GLN A 1012 4.79 12.39 -1.80
N LYS A 1013 4.09 11.36 -1.31
CA LYS A 1013 3.02 10.67 -2.04
C LYS A 1013 1.63 11.27 -1.88
N LYS A 1014 1.35 12.07 -0.85
CA LYS A 1014 0.08 12.83 -0.73
C LYS A 1014 0.05 14.07 -1.63
N VAL A 1015 1.21 14.55 -2.08
CA VAL A 1015 1.40 15.79 -2.86
C VAL A 1015 0.97 15.70 -4.32
N GLN A 1016 1.04 14.50 -4.92
CA GLN A 1016 0.60 14.27 -6.30
C GLN A 1016 -0.92 14.39 -6.52
N LEU A 1017 -1.71 14.67 -5.46
CA LEU A 1017 -3.16 14.81 -5.49
C LEU A 1017 -3.68 16.27 -5.40
N GLY A 1018 -2.78 17.27 -5.50
CA GLY A 1018 -3.20 18.66 -5.75
C GLY A 1018 -3.68 19.48 -4.53
N SER A 1019 -3.22 19.16 -3.32
CA SER A 1019 -3.53 19.94 -2.10
C SER A 1019 -2.27 20.57 -1.50
N ALA A 1020 -2.02 21.85 -1.76
CA ALA A 1020 -0.92 22.60 -1.12
C ALA A 1020 -1.17 22.70 0.39
N THR A 1021 -0.64 21.74 1.14
CA THR A 1021 -0.74 21.66 2.61
C THR A 1021 0.66 21.60 3.21
N MET A 1022 0.78 21.86 4.52
CA MET A 1022 2.02 21.92 5.33
C MET A 1022 3.04 20.80 5.03
N ILE A 1023 2.55 19.67 4.55
CA ILE A 1023 3.23 18.47 4.05
C ILE A 1023 4.16 18.77 2.86
N HIS A 1024 3.75 19.61 1.88
CA HIS A 1024 4.51 19.98 0.67
C HIS A 1024 5.83 20.69 0.99
N TRP A 1025 5.80 21.57 2.00
CA TRP A 1025 6.96 22.37 2.39
C TRP A 1025 8.05 21.55 3.06
N ASN A 1026 7.64 20.66 3.97
CA ASN A 1026 8.56 19.77 4.65
C ASN A 1026 9.27 18.86 3.66
N ILE A 1027 8.58 18.41 2.60
CA ILE A 1027 9.16 17.64 1.50
C ILE A 1027 10.14 18.48 0.69
N ALA A 1028 9.76 19.70 0.30
CA ALA A 1028 10.61 20.63 -0.45
C ALA A 1028 11.95 20.83 0.25
N VAL A 1029 11.92 21.19 1.53
CA VAL A 1029 13.11 21.40 2.36
C VAL A 1029 13.90 20.09 2.56
N SER A 1030 13.22 18.99 2.91
CA SER A 1030 13.87 17.70 3.19
C SER A 1030 14.55 17.06 1.97
N ASN A 1031 14.16 17.42 0.76
CA ASN A 1031 14.76 16.94 -0.50
C ASN A 1031 15.81 17.92 -1.07
N GLY A 1032 16.41 18.77 -0.23
CA GLY A 1032 17.44 19.72 -0.65
C GLY A 1032 16.92 20.99 -1.30
N GLY A 1033 15.66 21.36 -1.06
CA GLY A 1033 15.08 22.62 -1.56
C GLY A 1033 15.68 23.84 -0.86
N THR A 1034 15.82 24.95 -1.60
CA THR A 1034 16.25 26.25 -1.09
C THR A 1034 15.04 27.05 -0.58
N PRO A 1035 15.24 28.10 0.24
CA PRO A 1035 14.20 29.07 0.57
C PRO A 1035 13.41 29.59 -0.63
N LEU A 1036 14.07 29.83 -1.77
CA LEU A 1036 13.41 30.28 -3.01
C LEU A 1036 12.45 29.23 -3.57
N HIS A 1037 12.80 27.93 -3.52
CA HIS A 1037 11.89 26.84 -3.90
C HIS A 1037 10.63 26.80 -3.03
N VAL A 1038 10.80 27.00 -1.73
CA VAL A 1038 9.69 27.02 -0.76
C VAL A 1038 8.80 28.24 -1.00
N ALA A 1039 9.39 29.43 -1.18
CA ALA A 1039 8.63 30.65 -1.47
C ALA A 1039 7.84 30.58 -2.78
N ALA A 1040 8.46 30.02 -3.85
CA ALA A 1040 7.83 29.83 -5.15
C ALA A 1040 6.68 28.81 -5.09
N LEU A 1041 6.87 27.70 -4.39
CA LEU A 1041 5.81 26.72 -4.17
C LEU A 1041 4.64 27.36 -3.38
N ASN A 1042 4.92 28.26 -2.41
CA ASN A 1042 3.92 28.91 -1.52
C ASN A 1042 3.18 30.07 -2.19
N GLY A 1043 3.69 30.55 -3.33
CA GLY A 1043 3.13 31.72 -4.01
C GLY A 1043 3.42 33.03 -3.26
N SER A 1044 4.41 33.06 -2.38
CA SER A 1044 4.80 34.23 -1.60
C SER A 1044 5.67 35.17 -2.43
N LEU A 1045 5.06 35.93 -3.33
CA LEU A 1045 5.75 36.80 -4.30
C LEU A 1045 6.74 37.77 -3.64
N GLN A 1046 6.33 38.46 -2.57
CA GLN A 1046 7.19 39.45 -1.90
C GLN A 1046 8.45 38.82 -1.30
N ILE A 1047 8.32 37.61 -0.72
CA ILE A 1047 9.45 36.87 -0.15
C ILE A 1047 10.35 36.35 -1.27
N ALA A 1048 9.78 35.85 -2.38
CA ALA A 1048 10.56 35.38 -3.52
C ALA A 1048 11.38 36.51 -4.19
N LEU A 1049 10.78 37.69 -4.36
CA LEU A 1049 11.48 38.88 -4.87
C LEU A 1049 12.60 39.31 -3.92
N LEU A 1050 12.31 39.35 -2.62
CA LEU A 1050 13.31 39.69 -1.61
C LEU A 1050 14.49 38.69 -1.59
N LEU A 1051 14.23 37.41 -1.78
CA LEU A 1051 15.27 36.38 -1.87
C LEU A 1051 16.15 36.60 -3.12
N LEU A 1052 15.55 36.91 -4.27
CA LEU A 1052 16.29 37.21 -5.51
C LEU A 1052 17.12 38.49 -5.38
N ASP A 1053 16.61 39.52 -4.71
CA ASP A 1053 17.36 40.75 -4.40
C ASP A 1053 18.55 40.51 -3.45
N ARG A 1054 18.61 39.34 -2.79
CA ARG A 1054 19.67 38.94 -1.86
C ARG A 1054 20.49 37.75 -2.38
N ASP A 1055 20.67 37.65 -3.69
CA ASP A 1055 21.51 36.65 -4.36
C ASP A 1055 21.02 35.20 -4.20
N ALA A 1056 19.70 34.96 -4.09
CA ALA A 1056 19.16 33.62 -4.20
C ALA A 1056 19.36 33.05 -5.63
N ASP A 1057 19.93 31.85 -5.71
CA ASP A 1057 20.20 31.14 -6.95
C ASP A 1057 18.89 30.64 -7.59
N LEU A 1058 18.53 31.27 -8.71
CA LEU A 1058 17.36 30.92 -9.50
C LEU A 1058 17.49 29.54 -10.18
N ASP A 1059 18.72 29.09 -10.44
CA ASP A 1059 19.02 27.86 -11.19
C ASP A 1059 19.26 26.66 -10.27
N ALA A 1060 19.09 26.82 -8.95
CA ALA A 1060 19.27 25.76 -7.98
C ALA A 1060 18.36 24.55 -8.30
N THR A 1061 18.94 23.35 -8.39
CA THR A 1061 18.20 22.11 -8.68
C THR A 1061 17.58 21.49 -7.42
N TRP A 1062 16.47 20.74 -7.57
CA TRP A 1062 15.78 20.02 -6.50
C TRP A 1062 15.47 18.56 -6.92
N GLY A 1063 16.04 17.57 -6.21
CA GLY A 1063 15.86 16.13 -6.48
C GLY A 1063 16.51 15.59 -7.77
N ASP A 1064 16.21 14.33 -8.10
CA ASP A 1064 16.66 13.68 -9.35
C ASP A 1064 15.75 14.08 -10.53
N LYS A 1065 16.18 15.10 -11.29
CA LYS A 1065 15.81 15.40 -12.69
C LYS A 1065 14.79 16.49 -13.07
N GLU A 1066 14.46 17.52 -12.29
CA GLU A 1066 13.77 18.70 -12.89
C GLU A 1066 14.22 20.05 -12.31
N CYS A 1067 14.54 21.00 -13.21
CA CYS A 1067 14.71 22.42 -12.89
C CYS A 1067 13.34 23.06 -12.64
N LEU A 1068 13.29 24.04 -11.73
CA LEU A 1068 12.10 24.75 -11.24
C LEU A 1068 11.20 25.36 -12.34
N TRP A 1069 11.72 25.59 -13.56
CA TRP A 1069 11.00 26.32 -14.60
C TRP A 1069 9.68 25.67 -15.07
N LEU A 1070 9.53 24.35 -15.00
CA LEU A 1070 8.35 23.64 -15.53
C LEU A 1070 7.13 23.64 -14.58
N GLN A 1071 7.33 23.66 -13.26
CA GLN A 1071 6.22 23.77 -12.29
C GLN A 1071 5.93 25.21 -11.86
N ALA A 1072 6.94 26.08 -11.79
CA ALA A 1072 6.75 27.50 -11.49
C ALA A 1072 6.01 28.23 -12.63
N ALA A 1073 6.28 27.90 -13.90
CA ALA A 1073 5.59 28.49 -15.05
C ALA A 1073 4.08 28.16 -15.10
N TYR A 1074 3.66 27.03 -14.52
CA TYR A 1074 2.25 26.61 -14.51
C TYR A 1074 1.42 27.37 -13.46
N LYS A 1075 2.03 27.83 -12.35
CA LYS A 1075 1.36 28.60 -11.29
C LYS A 1075 1.54 30.11 -11.39
N LEU A 1076 2.51 30.58 -12.19
CA LEU A 1076 2.74 32.01 -12.44
C LEU A 1076 2.05 32.54 -13.73
N GLN A 1077 1.27 31.71 -14.44
CA GLN A 1077 0.51 32.10 -15.64
C GLN A 1077 -0.34 33.37 -15.48
N PRO A 1078 -1.06 33.61 -14.37
CA PRO A 1078 -1.85 34.84 -14.19
C PRO A 1078 -1.02 36.13 -14.11
N PHE A 1079 0.30 36.02 -13.91
CA PHE A 1079 1.19 37.16 -13.67
C PHE A 1079 1.93 37.61 -14.94
N ARG A 1080 1.95 36.78 -16.01
CA ARG A 1080 2.42 37.23 -17.34
C ARG A 1080 1.47 38.25 -17.96
N ASP A 1081 0.19 38.16 -17.66
CA ASP A 1081 -0.84 39.06 -18.20
C ASP A 1081 -0.82 40.45 -17.55
N GLN A 1082 -0.07 40.64 -16.46
CA GLN A 1082 0.09 41.92 -15.75
C GLN A 1082 1.38 42.70 -16.13
N GLY A 1083 2.13 42.25 -17.13
CA GLY A 1083 3.17 43.06 -17.77
C GLY A 1083 4.52 43.19 -17.04
N LEU A 1084 4.79 42.38 -16.00
CA LEU A 1084 6.11 42.34 -15.36
C LEU A 1084 7.05 41.42 -16.14
N GLY A 1085 7.83 42.02 -17.04
CA GLY A 1085 8.79 41.32 -17.88
C GLY A 1085 10.04 40.88 -17.12
N PHE A 1086 10.17 39.60 -16.82
CA PHE A 1086 11.46 38.98 -16.52
C PHE A 1086 12.08 38.48 -17.83
N ARG A 1087 13.26 39.01 -18.19
CA ARG A 1087 14.07 38.48 -19.30
C ARG A 1087 14.68 37.15 -18.84
N VAL A 1088 14.27 36.09 -19.54
CA VAL A 1088 14.80 34.72 -19.43
C VAL A 1088 16.28 34.70 -19.77
#